data_AF-A0A832BNA5-F1
#
_entry.id   AF-A0A832BNA5-F1
#
_cell.length_a   1.000
_cell.length_b   1.000
_cell.length_c   1.000
_cell.angle_alpha   90.00
_cell.angle_beta   90.00
_cell.angle_gamma   90.00
#
_symmetry.space_group_name_H-M   'P 1'
#
loop_
_entity.id
_entity.type
_entity.pdbx_description
1 polymer ?
#
loop_
_entity_poly.entity_id
_entity_poly.type
_entity_poly.pdbx_seq_one_letter_code
_entity_poly.pdbx_strand_id
1 'polypeptide(L)'
;MVKSMVPSPEIFQKNWAALKEKSPQFLTWWESQPDQKGIELIYTLSGLPDLRIETKDGKKISLYNHDHPLSLIEQDLQDRQFLKEGVTFLFGLGLGYKAAQIIDRMENGHILFIIEDNAAIVHLALSLHDFSEPIKQGKLSFCLPEEDAIRQIISQQSPKLLDGKISLEMENFAPKISSFYPAVYKSCQRFCNSLFLSYNTFVALSDTFVINELKNLPKIAAGCGTEGFCRGDFSRIPAILVATGPSLQKNIHLLKEAKGKALIIAVGQALRVLLAYDIKPDIICSIDFGKPNYLDLEDVIQDATMPLVIDSRVYPEIPFEYQGDLITPVCGDDILAEALSEHQERVDRGKTVAQLGLNLALAIGADPIIFTGQDLALGTTSHVFGAIADTKVELQDGKILESNSQGKSVNEAFWVEGIYGGRVLTTKVLMGYLEDFENTIKNFPDRCFIDATEGGALIRGTKVMTLREAIDQYCQKDYDIPNLVEKSLAPLNPDFEKLIADLESVNLLVNKILRINRKLKKPITILKKLLPETEGESFSDSQKKRFEELSQRISHGFEQIARAINSHGIIRSALGRVRHALMQRENKFQAGDSIHRRAKVTLRRYELAYKGFEATIRRIKRVMDDILPALKEYSILSQERQTKDKEQTADTHFRLGMCFKKMGCLRRAIPEFEQAAIWGYKREESLGHLVDIYITLEQFEEAQSCLRELNPDPQEEERIRQRILTKKEKCLMRYLTKAKERSLEGDFVNAIVYARKVLAIDPESDIASQILAKSLDQRQEKIAATQEEIRQFREETERKQELARNLSRARKLVQENAFDQAISIYQEILATHQDHPEAHFGLSRAYRGKKDWQAACRELLWLSERYANKAQVHADLGDVYLSMADYGQSFQAYQRAIEGDKNFAHLYLKMANICIHLGKIEEAITHYESYLNLNPADYHSLVKLGDCYLLLGAREAAKIGYQAALRIQPNYSPAMERINRLSL
;
A
#
# COMPACT_ATOMS: atom_id res chain seq x y z
N MET A 1 24.47 -3.37 -50.24
CA MET A 1 25.48 -2.48 -49.66
C MET A 1 24.81 -1.63 -48.61
N VAL A 2 24.94 -1.99 -47.33
CA VAL A 2 24.49 -1.14 -46.21
C VAL A 2 25.49 0.02 -46.14
N LYS A 3 25.03 1.28 -46.18
CA LYS A 3 25.92 2.43 -45.93
C LYS A 3 26.55 2.23 -44.55
N SER A 4 27.87 2.34 -44.45
CA SER A 4 28.58 2.25 -43.17
C SER A 4 28.00 3.28 -42.21
N MET A 5 27.33 2.85 -41.15
CA MET A 5 26.85 3.74 -40.09
C MET A 5 28.04 4.13 -39.22
N VAL A 6 28.38 5.42 -39.21
CA VAL A 6 29.48 5.95 -38.39
C VAL A 6 28.91 7.06 -37.51
N PRO A 7 29.29 7.15 -36.23
CA PRO A 7 28.84 8.23 -35.35
C PRO A 7 29.13 9.60 -35.96
N SER A 8 28.10 10.46 -36.03
CA SER A 8 28.18 11.80 -36.59
C SER A 8 27.89 12.87 -35.53
N PRO A 9 28.81 13.84 -35.31
CA PRO A 9 28.57 14.98 -34.44
C PRO A 9 27.36 15.83 -34.86
N GLU A 10 27.09 15.94 -36.16
CA GLU A 10 25.95 16.70 -36.68
C GLU A 10 24.61 16.05 -36.32
N ILE A 11 24.53 14.71 -36.41
CA ILE A 11 23.34 13.95 -36.02
C ILE A 11 23.11 14.10 -34.52
N PHE A 12 24.18 13.97 -33.73
CA PHE A 12 24.12 14.16 -32.28
C PHE A 12 23.59 15.56 -31.91
N GLN A 13 24.11 16.62 -32.53
CA GLN A 13 23.67 17.99 -32.24
C GLN A 13 22.17 18.21 -32.52
N LYS A 14 21.62 17.61 -33.59
CA LYS A 14 20.19 17.68 -33.90
C LYS A 14 19.35 17.00 -32.83
N ASN A 15 19.74 15.80 -32.41
CA ASN A 15 19.06 15.06 -31.35
C ASN A 15 19.14 15.78 -30.01
N TRP A 16 20.31 16.29 -29.67
CA TRP A 16 20.56 17.07 -28.47
C TRP A 16 19.65 18.30 -28.38
N ALA A 17 19.53 19.05 -29.48
CA ALA A 17 18.64 20.20 -29.55
C ALA A 17 17.17 19.81 -29.32
N ALA A 18 16.72 18.69 -29.89
CA ALA A 18 15.35 18.19 -29.68
C ALA A 18 15.11 17.73 -28.24
N LEU A 19 16.08 17.05 -27.61
CA LEU A 19 16.00 16.67 -26.19
C LEU A 19 15.97 17.86 -25.26
N LYS A 20 16.71 18.93 -25.58
CA LYS A 20 16.74 20.16 -24.78
C LYS A 20 15.37 20.82 -24.68
N GLU A 21 14.58 20.70 -25.73
CA GLU A 21 13.22 21.21 -25.76
C GLU A 21 12.23 20.30 -25.02
N LYS A 22 12.33 18.97 -25.19
CA LYS A 22 11.29 18.02 -24.75
C LYS A 22 11.56 17.28 -23.45
N SER A 23 12.82 17.13 -23.04
CA SER A 23 13.24 16.30 -21.91
C SER A 23 14.33 16.96 -21.04
N PRO A 24 14.08 18.17 -20.47
CA PRO A 24 15.10 18.94 -19.76
C PRO A 24 15.60 18.25 -18.47
N GLN A 25 14.72 17.52 -17.77
CA GLN A 25 15.09 16.77 -16.56
C GLN A 25 16.06 15.61 -16.88
N PHE A 26 15.79 14.87 -17.96
CA PHE A 26 16.68 13.78 -18.41
C PHE A 26 18.05 14.31 -18.81
N LEU A 27 18.12 15.47 -19.48
CA LEU A 27 19.41 16.08 -19.82
C LEU A 27 20.19 16.52 -18.58
N THR A 28 19.52 17.09 -17.59
CA THR A 28 20.16 17.46 -16.31
C THR A 28 20.75 16.22 -15.63
N TRP A 29 20.00 15.11 -15.62
CA TRP A 29 20.52 13.83 -15.13
C TRP A 29 21.72 13.35 -15.95
N TRP A 30 21.64 13.38 -17.28
CA TRP A 30 22.72 12.97 -18.17
C TRP A 30 23.99 13.78 -17.92
N GLU A 31 23.90 15.11 -17.93
CA GLU A 31 25.05 16.02 -17.71
C GLU A 31 25.72 15.83 -16.34
N SER A 32 24.99 15.30 -15.36
CA SER A 32 25.53 14.99 -14.03
C SER A 32 26.26 13.64 -13.93
N GLN A 33 26.18 12.78 -14.96
CA GLN A 33 26.80 11.47 -14.92
C GLN A 33 28.32 11.54 -15.14
N PRO A 34 29.12 10.73 -14.41
CA PRO A 34 30.56 10.66 -14.65
C PRO A 34 30.86 10.01 -16.00
N ASP A 35 32.00 10.38 -16.59
CA ASP A 35 32.52 9.74 -17.81
C ASP A 35 32.68 8.23 -17.61
N GLN A 36 31.90 7.45 -18.37
CA GLN A 36 31.89 6.00 -18.26
C GLN A 36 33.00 5.37 -19.11
N LYS A 37 33.89 4.63 -18.47
CA LYS A 37 34.99 3.88 -19.11
C LYS A 37 34.57 2.44 -19.42
N GLY A 38 35.28 1.78 -20.34
CA GLY A 38 35.06 0.36 -20.66
C GLY A 38 34.01 0.11 -21.76
N ILE A 39 33.68 1.14 -22.56
CA ILE A 39 32.80 1.02 -23.72
C ILE A 39 33.62 1.25 -24.98
N GLU A 40 33.62 0.28 -25.89
CA GLU A 40 34.37 0.28 -27.14
C GLU A 40 33.41 0.06 -28.33
N LEU A 41 33.33 1.03 -29.24
CA LEU A 41 32.61 0.85 -30.49
C LEU A 41 33.46 -0.01 -31.44
N ILE A 42 32.90 -1.12 -31.90
CA ILE A 42 33.52 -2.03 -32.86
C ILE A 42 32.66 -2.15 -34.12
N TYR A 43 33.19 -2.74 -35.19
CA TYR A 43 32.45 -2.96 -36.42
C TYR A 43 32.39 -4.43 -36.75
N THR A 44 31.19 -4.92 -37.07
CA THR A 44 30.92 -6.30 -37.46
C THR A 44 31.48 -6.61 -38.85
N LEU A 45 31.53 -7.90 -39.19
CA LEU A 45 31.85 -8.34 -40.57
C LEU A 45 30.84 -7.81 -41.60
N SER A 46 29.62 -7.50 -41.17
CA SER A 46 28.58 -6.87 -41.99
C SER A 46 28.75 -5.35 -42.15
N GLY A 47 29.76 -4.74 -41.53
CA GLY A 47 30.06 -3.30 -41.62
C GLY A 47 29.14 -2.41 -40.77
N LEU A 48 28.37 -3.02 -39.86
CA LEU A 48 27.51 -2.32 -38.91
C LEU A 48 28.25 -2.14 -37.57
N PRO A 49 28.01 -1.04 -36.85
CA PRO A 49 28.48 -0.87 -35.49
C PRO A 49 27.96 -1.95 -34.53
N ASP A 50 28.83 -2.41 -33.64
CA ASP A 50 28.51 -3.18 -32.44
C ASP A 50 29.22 -2.53 -31.25
N LEU A 51 28.77 -2.82 -30.05
CA LEU A 51 29.27 -2.20 -28.83
C LEU A 51 29.86 -3.27 -27.92
N ARG A 52 31.12 -3.13 -27.56
CA ARG A 52 31.79 -3.99 -26.59
C ARG A 52 31.89 -3.28 -25.25
N ILE A 53 31.33 -3.89 -24.22
CA ILE A 53 31.32 -3.36 -22.86
C ILE A 53 32.13 -4.27 -21.94
N GLU A 54 32.96 -3.66 -21.10
CA GLU A 54 33.63 -4.33 -20.00
C GLU A 54 32.71 -4.36 -18.77
N THR A 55 32.32 -5.57 -18.36
CA THR A 55 31.53 -5.80 -17.14
C THR A 55 32.35 -5.54 -15.88
N LYS A 56 31.68 -5.37 -14.73
CA LYS A 56 32.34 -5.18 -13.43
C LYS A 56 33.33 -6.30 -13.06
N ASP A 57 33.16 -7.50 -13.62
CA ASP A 57 34.03 -8.66 -13.43
C ASP A 57 35.23 -8.69 -14.41
N GLY A 58 35.45 -7.63 -15.19
CA GLY A 58 36.52 -7.52 -16.19
C GLY A 58 36.27 -8.30 -17.49
N LYS A 59 35.10 -8.91 -17.68
CA LYS A 59 34.75 -9.62 -18.92
C LYS A 59 34.26 -8.62 -19.97
N LYS A 60 34.81 -8.71 -21.18
CA LYS A 60 34.34 -7.94 -22.34
C LYS A 60 33.21 -8.68 -23.06
N ILE A 61 32.08 -8.03 -23.23
CA ILE A 61 30.87 -8.59 -23.84
C ILE A 61 30.45 -7.69 -25.01
N SER A 62 30.23 -8.28 -26.18
CA SER A 62 29.55 -7.61 -27.30
C SER A 62 28.05 -7.58 -27.05
N LEU A 63 27.42 -6.43 -27.29
CA LEU A 63 25.98 -6.25 -27.07
C LEU A 63 25.15 -6.95 -28.14
N TYR A 64 25.62 -6.95 -29.39
CA TYR A 64 24.91 -7.57 -30.51
C TYR A 64 25.60 -8.83 -31.02
N ASN A 65 24.95 -9.50 -31.98
CA ASN A 65 25.52 -10.63 -32.70
C ASN A 65 26.59 -10.11 -33.68
N HIS A 66 27.84 -10.58 -33.51
CA HIS A 66 29.04 -10.15 -34.24
C HIS A 66 28.92 -10.24 -35.77
N ASP A 67 28.02 -11.07 -36.29
CA ASP A 67 27.85 -11.25 -37.73
C ASP A 67 26.66 -10.45 -38.30
N HIS A 68 25.51 -10.47 -37.60
CA HIS A 68 24.25 -9.88 -38.06
C HIS A 68 23.46 -9.23 -36.90
N PRO A 69 23.77 -7.97 -36.51
CA PRO A 69 23.19 -7.34 -35.32
C PRO A 69 21.68 -7.04 -35.45
N LEU A 70 21.14 -6.95 -36.67
CA LEU A 70 19.73 -6.62 -36.93
C LEU A 70 18.78 -7.83 -37.00
N SER A 71 19.28 -9.02 -37.37
CA SER A 71 18.42 -10.19 -37.64
C SER A 71 17.71 -10.69 -36.38
N LEU A 72 18.40 -10.66 -35.23
CA LEU A 72 17.83 -11.04 -33.95
C LEU A 72 16.71 -10.06 -33.51
N ILE A 73 16.89 -8.77 -33.80
CA ILE A 73 15.90 -7.73 -33.48
C ILE A 73 14.66 -7.88 -34.37
N GLU A 74 14.85 -8.15 -35.66
CA GLU A 74 13.75 -8.41 -36.58
C GLU A 74 12.93 -9.64 -36.17
N GLN A 75 13.60 -10.72 -35.75
CA GLN A 75 12.94 -11.92 -35.24
C GLN A 75 12.18 -11.66 -33.93
N ASP A 76 12.77 -10.92 -32.99
CA ASP A 76 12.14 -10.58 -31.71
C ASP A 76 10.89 -9.69 -31.89
N LEU A 77 10.90 -8.83 -32.90
CA LEU A 77 9.80 -7.91 -33.19
C LEU A 77 8.78 -8.45 -34.21
N GLN A 78 8.99 -9.63 -34.81
CA GLN A 78 8.20 -10.14 -35.93
C GLN A 78 6.69 -10.24 -35.62
N ASP A 79 6.34 -10.71 -34.42
CA ASP A 79 4.96 -10.89 -33.97
C ASP A 79 4.44 -9.74 -33.08
N ARG A 80 5.24 -8.67 -32.91
CA ARG A 80 4.91 -7.53 -32.05
C ARG A 80 4.08 -6.49 -32.80
N GLN A 81 3.07 -5.93 -32.12
CA GLN A 81 2.22 -4.88 -32.67
C GLN A 81 2.34 -3.60 -31.86
N PHE A 82 2.58 -2.47 -32.54
CA PHE A 82 2.73 -1.14 -31.96
C PHE A 82 1.51 -0.28 -32.34
N LEU A 83 0.42 -0.57 -31.66
CA LEU A 83 -0.93 -0.10 -32.00
C LEU A 83 -1.10 1.42 -31.85
N LYS A 84 -2.06 1.99 -32.58
CA LYS A 84 -2.43 3.41 -32.52
C LYS A 84 -2.69 3.84 -31.08
N GLU A 85 -2.14 5.00 -30.71
CA GLU A 85 -2.23 5.57 -29.35
C GLU A 85 -1.64 4.69 -28.23
N GLY A 86 -0.80 3.71 -28.57
CA GLY A 86 -0.11 2.85 -27.61
C GLY A 86 1.13 3.47 -26.98
N VAL A 87 1.71 2.74 -26.03
CA VAL A 87 2.92 3.13 -25.30
C VAL A 87 3.83 1.92 -25.15
N THR A 88 5.09 2.06 -25.53
CA THR A 88 6.13 1.04 -25.31
C THR A 88 7.19 1.61 -24.38
N PHE A 89 7.58 0.85 -23.35
CA PHE A 89 8.75 1.14 -22.52
C PHE A 89 9.88 0.18 -22.92
N LEU A 90 10.97 0.72 -23.44
CA LEU A 90 12.15 -0.04 -23.85
C LEU A 90 13.26 0.09 -22.79
N PHE A 91 13.57 -1.03 -22.14
CA PHE A 91 14.63 -1.16 -21.14
C PHE A 91 15.96 -1.51 -21.81
N GLY A 92 16.88 -0.55 -21.84
CA GLY A 92 18.13 -0.56 -22.58
C GLY A 92 17.96 0.02 -23.98
N LEU A 93 18.79 0.99 -24.34
CA LEU A 93 18.81 1.60 -25.68
C LEU A 93 19.82 0.92 -26.61
N GLY A 94 20.98 0.54 -26.05
CA GLY A 94 22.13 0.10 -26.84
C GLY A 94 22.51 1.13 -27.90
N LEU A 95 22.84 0.68 -29.12
CA LEU A 95 23.13 1.56 -30.25
C LEU A 95 21.87 2.13 -30.93
N GLY A 96 20.66 1.84 -30.44
CA GLY A 96 19.41 2.41 -30.95
C GLY A 96 18.72 1.60 -32.05
N TYR A 97 19.23 0.41 -32.42
CA TYR A 97 18.66 -0.41 -33.50
C TYR A 97 17.22 -0.85 -33.24
N LYS A 98 16.91 -1.38 -32.05
CA LYS A 98 15.55 -1.82 -31.70
C LYS A 98 14.60 -0.62 -31.62
N ALA A 99 15.04 0.50 -31.05
CA ALA A 99 14.26 1.73 -30.99
C ALA A 99 13.87 2.24 -32.39
N ALA A 100 14.82 2.28 -33.33
CA ALA A 100 14.55 2.67 -34.72
C ALA A 100 13.52 1.75 -35.38
N GLN A 101 13.66 0.43 -35.24
CA GLN A 101 12.69 -0.52 -35.80
C GLN A 101 11.29 -0.41 -35.17
N ILE A 102 11.19 -0.09 -33.88
CA ILE A 102 9.90 0.14 -33.22
C ILE A 102 9.25 1.40 -33.79
N ILE A 103 10.01 2.49 -33.93
CA ILE A 103 9.52 3.77 -34.49
C ILE A 103 8.99 3.58 -35.91
N ASP A 104 9.64 2.76 -36.74
CA ASP A 104 9.19 2.50 -38.12
C ASP A 104 7.90 1.65 -38.19
N ARG A 105 7.63 0.84 -37.16
CA ARG A 105 6.47 -0.07 -37.09
C ARG A 105 5.28 0.52 -36.32
N MET A 106 5.48 1.63 -35.61
CA MET A 106 4.43 2.18 -34.74
C MET A 106 3.35 2.92 -35.52
N GLU A 107 2.09 2.66 -35.17
CA GLU A 107 0.95 3.39 -35.70
C GLU A 107 0.90 4.83 -35.13
N ASN A 108 0.13 5.70 -35.79
CA ASN A 108 0.09 7.12 -35.43
C ASN A 108 -0.36 7.35 -33.96
N GLY A 109 0.33 8.25 -33.26
CA GLY A 109 0.06 8.55 -31.85
C GLY A 109 0.62 7.54 -30.84
N HIS A 110 1.33 6.49 -31.27
CA HIS A 110 2.09 5.62 -30.36
C HIS A 110 3.32 6.37 -29.80
N ILE A 111 3.67 6.10 -28.54
CA ILE A 111 4.82 6.73 -27.85
C ILE A 111 5.80 5.65 -27.39
N LEU A 112 7.08 5.83 -27.68
CA LEU A 112 8.18 5.00 -27.20
C LEU A 112 8.94 5.74 -26.09
N PHE A 113 8.99 5.15 -24.89
CA PHE A 113 9.80 5.59 -23.77
C PHE A 113 11.08 4.76 -23.67
N ILE A 114 12.22 5.42 -23.61
CA ILE A 114 13.54 4.82 -23.44
C ILE A 114 13.96 4.91 -21.97
N ILE A 115 14.40 3.77 -21.43
CA ILE A 115 15.05 3.68 -20.12
C ILE A 115 16.49 3.19 -20.36
N GLU A 116 17.47 4.07 -20.14
CA GLU A 116 18.89 3.78 -20.31
C GLU A 116 19.67 4.43 -19.16
N ASP A 117 20.42 3.64 -18.39
CA ASP A 117 21.20 4.09 -17.23
C ASP A 117 22.63 4.54 -17.59
N ASN A 118 23.02 4.42 -18.86
CA ASN A 118 24.36 4.73 -19.34
C ASN A 118 24.39 5.90 -20.33
N ALA A 119 24.81 7.07 -19.84
CA ALA A 119 24.98 8.29 -20.62
C ALA A 119 25.83 8.13 -21.90
N ALA A 120 26.89 7.30 -21.87
CA ALA A 120 27.75 7.08 -23.02
C ALA A 120 27.06 6.24 -24.11
N ILE A 121 26.23 5.28 -23.72
CA ILE A 121 25.38 4.52 -24.66
C ILE A 121 24.36 5.44 -25.34
N VAL A 122 23.71 6.32 -24.56
CA VAL A 122 22.79 7.34 -25.12
C VAL A 122 23.51 8.23 -26.13
N HIS A 123 24.70 8.74 -25.78
CA HIS A 123 25.51 9.55 -26.69
C HIS A 123 25.77 8.85 -28.02
N LEU A 124 26.21 7.58 -27.97
CA LEU A 124 26.53 6.80 -29.16
C LEU A 124 25.29 6.54 -30.03
N ALA A 125 24.17 6.13 -29.44
CA ALA A 125 22.93 5.91 -30.17
C ALA A 125 22.45 7.18 -30.88
N LEU A 126 22.48 8.33 -30.19
CA LEU A 126 22.11 9.62 -30.76
C LEU A 126 23.14 10.17 -31.76
N SER A 127 24.34 9.61 -31.81
CA SER A 127 25.32 9.93 -32.86
C SER A 127 25.13 9.06 -34.11
N LEU A 128 24.48 7.91 -33.97
CA LEU A 128 24.27 6.93 -35.05
C LEU A 128 22.92 7.10 -35.75
N HIS A 129 21.88 7.50 -35.03
CA HIS A 129 20.50 7.62 -35.53
C HIS A 129 19.98 9.05 -35.39
N ASP A 130 19.36 9.60 -36.43
CA ASP A 130 18.64 10.88 -36.34
C ASP A 130 17.23 10.62 -35.79
N PHE A 131 17.05 10.85 -34.49
CA PHE A 131 15.78 10.77 -33.77
C PHE A 131 15.16 12.15 -33.51
N SER A 132 15.70 13.22 -34.10
CA SER A 132 15.33 14.60 -33.76
C SER A 132 13.85 14.90 -34.01
N GLU A 133 13.31 14.41 -35.13
CA GLU A 133 11.88 14.54 -35.46
C GLU A 133 10.96 13.68 -34.56
N PRO A 134 11.21 12.37 -34.35
CA PRO A 134 10.47 11.58 -33.36
C PRO A 134 10.43 12.20 -31.96
N ILE A 135 11.54 12.80 -31.49
CA ILE A 135 11.61 13.46 -30.20
C ILE A 135 10.73 14.72 -30.19
N LYS A 136 10.89 15.62 -31.18
CA LYS A 136 10.07 16.86 -31.28
C LYS A 136 8.57 16.58 -31.34
N GLN A 137 8.18 15.51 -32.03
CA GLN A 137 6.79 15.09 -32.18
C GLN A 137 6.22 14.39 -30.93
N GLY A 138 7.04 14.14 -29.90
CA GLY A 138 6.64 13.40 -28.69
C GLY A 138 6.41 11.91 -28.93
N LYS A 139 6.91 11.36 -30.04
CA LYS A 139 6.83 9.93 -30.36
C LYS A 139 7.94 9.12 -29.69
N LEU A 140 9.08 9.75 -29.43
CA LEU A 140 10.20 9.19 -28.67
C LEU A 140 10.45 10.07 -27.45
N SER A 141 10.53 9.47 -26.27
CA SER A 141 10.78 10.17 -25.01
C SER A 141 11.77 9.39 -24.15
N PHE A 142 12.57 10.10 -23.36
CA PHE A 142 13.58 9.51 -22.48
C PHE A 142 13.16 9.69 -21.03
N CYS A 143 13.12 8.59 -20.29
CA CYS A 143 12.77 8.59 -18.87
C CYS A 143 14.02 8.79 -18.02
N LEU A 144 13.86 9.43 -16.86
CA LEU A 144 14.86 9.32 -15.80
C LEU A 144 15.02 7.83 -15.45
N PRO A 145 16.25 7.30 -15.35
CA PRO A 145 16.49 5.90 -15.00
C PRO A 145 16.33 5.69 -13.48
N GLU A 146 15.19 6.11 -12.96
CA GLU A 146 14.77 6.00 -11.57
C GLU A 146 13.42 5.29 -11.54
N GLU A 147 13.29 4.31 -10.64
CA GLU A 147 12.11 3.46 -10.56
C GLU A 147 10.81 4.26 -10.35
N ASP A 148 10.85 5.26 -9.47
CA ASP A 148 9.69 6.10 -9.13
C ASP A 148 9.25 6.97 -10.31
N ALA A 149 10.20 7.56 -11.04
CA ALA A 149 9.90 8.35 -12.24
C ALA A 149 9.23 7.51 -13.34
N ILE A 150 9.71 6.28 -13.56
CA ILE A 150 9.14 5.36 -14.55
C ILE A 150 7.72 4.94 -14.13
N ARG A 151 7.52 4.59 -12.86
CA ARG A 151 6.20 4.23 -12.31
C ARG A 151 5.21 5.39 -12.43
N GLN A 152 5.66 6.63 -12.22
CA GLN A 152 4.83 7.82 -12.38
C GLN A 152 4.32 7.96 -13.83
N ILE A 153 5.20 7.78 -14.82
CA ILE A 153 4.82 7.81 -16.24
C ILE A 153 3.84 6.68 -16.56
N ILE A 154 4.10 5.45 -16.09
CA ILE A 154 3.17 4.32 -16.27
C ILE A 154 1.79 4.66 -15.68
N SER A 155 1.74 5.25 -14.49
CA SER A 155 0.50 5.66 -13.82
C SER A 155 -0.30 6.66 -14.65
N GLN A 156 0.36 7.67 -15.24
CA GLN A 156 -0.24 8.65 -16.14
C GLN A 156 -0.83 8.01 -17.41
N GLN A 157 -0.27 6.88 -17.86
CA GLN A 157 -0.74 6.14 -19.04
C GLN A 157 -1.77 5.05 -18.70
N SER A 158 -2.20 4.94 -17.43
CA SER A 158 -3.05 3.85 -16.95
C SER A 158 -4.33 3.56 -17.77
N PRO A 159 -5.03 4.52 -18.41
CA PRO A 159 -6.18 4.19 -19.27
C PRO A 159 -5.82 3.30 -20.47
N LYS A 160 -4.58 3.40 -20.98
CA LYS A 160 -4.09 2.62 -22.13
C LYS A 160 -3.72 1.19 -21.75
N LEU A 161 -3.48 0.91 -20.46
CA LEU A 161 -3.14 -0.43 -19.97
C LEU A 161 -4.21 -1.47 -20.35
N LEU A 162 -5.47 -1.06 -20.43
CA LEU A 162 -6.64 -1.93 -20.61
C LEU A 162 -6.95 -2.25 -22.06
N ASP A 163 -6.57 -1.36 -22.96
CA ASP A 163 -6.62 -1.61 -24.39
C ASP A 163 -5.52 -2.60 -24.81
N GLY A 164 -4.71 -3.12 -23.87
CA GLY A 164 -3.51 -3.90 -24.16
C GLY A 164 -2.44 -3.07 -24.86
N LYS A 165 -2.47 -1.74 -24.65
CA LYS A 165 -1.67 -0.77 -25.39
C LYS A 165 -0.42 -0.31 -24.63
N ILE A 166 -0.13 -0.87 -23.46
CA ILE A 166 1.16 -0.71 -22.78
C ILE A 166 1.98 -1.98 -22.97
N SER A 167 3.15 -1.84 -23.58
CA SER A 167 4.15 -2.91 -23.71
C SER A 167 5.41 -2.56 -22.93
N LEU A 168 5.93 -3.55 -22.21
CA LEU A 168 7.28 -3.49 -21.63
C LEU A 168 8.17 -4.37 -22.50
N GLU A 169 9.20 -3.77 -23.08
CA GLU A 169 10.18 -4.41 -23.96
C GLU A 169 11.56 -4.27 -23.34
N MET A 170 12.40 -5.29 -23.42
CA MET A 170 13.77 -5.24 -22.91
C MET A 170 14.72 -5.66 -24.02
N GLU A 171 15.90 -5.04 -24.05
CA GLU A 171 16.97 -5.49 -24.92
C GLU A 171 17.55 -6.82 -24.42
N ASN A 172 17.87 -7.74 -25.34
CA ASN A 172 18.36 -9.08 -25.01
C ASN A 172 19.69 -9.07 -24.24
N PHE A 173 20.49 -8.02 -24.42
CA PHE A 173 21.74 -7.82 -23.71
C PHE A 173 21.56 -7.12 -22.35
N ALA A 174 20.45 -6.41 -22.10
CA ALA A 174 20.29 -5.56 -20.93
C ALA A 174 20.50 -6.31 -19.60
N PRO A 175 19.99 -7.55 -19.41
CA PRO A 175 20.27 -8.34 -18.20
C PRO A 175 21.73 -8.72 -18.00
N LYS A 176 22.54 -8.71 -19.07
CA LYS A 176 23.96 -9.09 -19.03
C LYS A 176 24.86 -7.91 -18.65
N ILE A 177 24.41 -6.68 -18.90
CA ILE A 177 25.20 -5.46 -18.70
C ILE A 177 24.95 -4.87 -17.30
N SER A 178 23.70 -4.84 -16.86
CA SER A 178 23.32 -4.18 -15.61
C SER A 178 22.21 -4.93 -14.90
N SER A 179 22.35 -5.12 -13.58
CA SER A 179 21.30 -5.65 -12.73
C SER A 179 20.14 -4.66 -12.55
N PHE A 180 20.32 -3.40 -12.94
CA PHE A 180 19.29 -2.37 -12.96
C PHE A 180 18.10 -2.77 -13.84
N TYR A 181 18.35 -3.14 -15.11
CA TYR A 181 17.26 -3.42 -16.06
C TYR A 181 16.32 -4.54 -15.60
N PRO A 182 16.79 -5.74 -15.19
CA PRO A 182 15.89 -6.79 -14.72
C PRO A 182 15.13 -6.41 -13.45
N ALA A 183 15.76 -5.65 -12.54
CA ALA A 183 15.13 -5.21 -11.30
C ALA A 183 13.98 -4.24 -11.59
N VAL A 184 14.24 -3.18 -12.37
CA VAL A 184 13.25 -2.16 -12.70
C VAL A 184 12.17 -2.72 -13.65
N TYR A 185 12.53 -3.57 -14.62
CA TYR A 185 11.56 -4.25 -15.48
C TYR A 185 10.58 -5.09 -14.65
N LYS A 186 11.09 -5.93 -13.74
CA LYS A 186 10.25 -6.78 -12.87
C LYS A 186 9.41 -5.93 -11.92
N SER A 187 9.93 -4.79 -11.48
CA SER A 187 9.19 -3.82 -10.68
C SER A 187 8.02 -3.21 -11.48
N CYS A 188 8.29 -2.67 -12.67
CA CYS A 188 7.28 -2.10 -13.55
C CYS A 188 6.23 -3.13 -13.96
N GLN A 189 6.63 -4.38 -14.21
CA GLN A 189 5.70 -5.47 -14.50
C GLN A 189 4.76 -5.75 -13.32
N ARG A 190 5.27 -5.77 -12.08
CA ARG A 190 4.43 -5.88 -10.87
C ARG A 190 3.49 -4.69 -10.72
N PHE A 191 4.00 -3.49 -10.97
CA PHE A 191 3.21 -2.26 -10.90
C PHE A 191 2.09 -2.24 -11.94
N CYS A 192 2.37 -2.58 -13.22
CA CYS A 192 1.36 -2.75 -14.26
C CYS A 192 0.33 -3.81 -13.89
N ASN A 193 0.76 -4.96 -13.35
CA ASN A 193 -0.18 -5.99 -12.89
C ASN A 193 -1.06 -5.49 -11.73
N SER A 194 -0.49 -4.72 -10.79
CA SER A 194 -1.25 -4.10 -9.70
C SER A 194 -2.27 -3.10 -10.22
N LEU A 195 -1.86 -2.18 -11.10
CA LEU A 195 -2.76 -1.22 -11.75
C LEU A 195 -3.87 -1.93 -12.52
N PHE A 196 -3.55 -3.01 -13.24
CA PHE A 196 -4.52 -3.83 -13.95
C PHE A 196 -5.53 -4.49 -13.00
N LEU A 197 -5.08 -5.03 -11.86
CA LEU A 197 -5.96 -5.60 -10.83
C LEU A 197 -6.87 -4.54 -10.20
N SER A 198 -6.31 -3.41 -9.77
CA SER A 198 -7.07 -2.28 -9.24
C SER A 198 -8.11 -1.77 -10.24
N TYR A 199 -7.73 -1.69 -11.52
CA TYR A 199 -8.65 -1.25 -12.56
C TYR A 199 -9.73 -2.31 -12.87
N ASN A 200 -9.42 -3.61 -12.84
CA ASN A 200 -10.45 -4.66 -12.99
C ASN A 200 -11.51 -4.56 -11.88
N THR A 201 -11.09 -4.28 -10.64
CA THR A 201 -12.00 -4.00 -9.54
C THR A 201 -12.84 -2.75 -9.83
N PHE A 202 -12.22 -1.66 -10.28
CA PHE A 202 -12.92 -0.45 -10.71
C PHE A 202 -13.95 -0.73 -11.82
N VAL A 203 -13.58 -1.47 -12.87
CA VAL A 203 -14.47 -1.87 -13.97
C VAL A 203 -15.60 -2.75 -13.49
N ALA A 204 -15.30 -3.68 -12.59
CA ALA A 204 -16.33 -4.50 -11.98
C ALA A 204 -17.31 -3.62 -11.21
N LEU A 205 -16.86 -2.60 -10.49
CA LEU A 205 -17.72 -1.82 -9.58
C LEU A 205 -18.14 -0.45 -10.13
N SER A 206 -17.83 -0.17 -11.40
CA SER A 206 -17.90 1.18 -11.98
C SER A 206 -19.31 1.76 -11.97
N ASP A 207 -20.32 0.93 -12.19
CA ASP A 207 -21.72 1.35 -12.12
C ASP A 207 -22.13 1.67 -10.69
N THR A 208 -21.62 0.92 -9.71
CA THR A 208 -21.94 1.10 -8.29
C THR A 208 -21.34 2.38 -7.75
N PHE A 209 -20.09 2.70 -8.10
CA PHE A 209 -19.44 3.96 -7.69
C PHE A 209 -20.23 5.18 -8.17
N VAL A 210 -20.53 5.26 -9.47
CA VAL A 210 -21.28 6.41 -10.02
C VAL A 210 -22.70 6.48 -9.45
N ILE A 211 -23.36 5.33 -9.23
CA ILE A 211 -24.70 5.32 -8.65
C ILE A 211 -24.70 5.76 -7.18
N ASN A 212 -23.72 5.33 -6.39
CA ASN A 212 -23.59 5.77 -5.01
C ASN A 212 -23.32 7.27 -4.96
N GLU A 213 -22.38 7.75 -5.77
CA GLU A 213 -22.04 9.16 -5.84
C GLU A 213 -23.24 10.01 -6.25
N LEU A 214 -23.98 9.63 -7.31
CA LEU A 214 -25.20 10.33 -7.71
C LEU A 214 -26.27 10.35 -6.60
N LYS A 215 -26.40 9.27 -5.83
CA LYS A 215 -27.33 9.22 -4.68
C LYS A 215 -26.88 10.12 -3.53
N ASN A 216 -25.58 10.19 -3.28
CA ASN A 216 -24.99 10.99 -2.21
C ASN A 216 -24.92 12.48 -2.60
N LEU A 217 -24.91 12.77 -3.90
CA LEU A 217 -24.69 14.10 -4.47
C LEU A 217 -25.53 15.19 -3.81
N PRO A 218 -26.85 15.04 -3.59
CA PRO A 218 -27.62 16.10 -2.95
C PRO A 218 -27.17 16.38 -1.51
N LYS A 219 -26.89 15.32 -0.73
CA LYS A 219 -26.47 15.46 0.66
C LYS A 219 -25.05 16.00 0.79
N ILE A 220 -24.14 15.60 -0.12
CA ILE A 220 -22.78 16.13 -0.22
C ILE A 220 -22.76 17.59 -0.65
N ALA A 221 -23.51 17.95 -1.71
CA ALA A 221 -23.56 19.32 -2.22
C ALA A 221 -24.08 20.32 -1.16
N ALA A 222 -24.91 19.83 -0.23
CA ALA A 222 -25.40 20.59 0.90
C ALA A 222 -24.46 20.55 2.12
N GLY A 223 -23.44 19.69 2.13
CA GLY A 223 -22.50 19.48 3.24
C GLY A 223 -21.30 20.43 3.26
N CYS A 224 -20.24 20.00 3.94
CA CYS A 224 -19.00 20.75 4.11
C CYS A 224 -17.86 20.21 3.22
N GLY A 225 -16.95 21.09 2.83
CA GLY A 225 -15.68 20.73 2.21
C GLY A 225 -14.56 20.60 3.25
N THR A 226 -13.39 20.09 2.84
CA THR A 226 -12.20 20.01 3.72
C THR A 226 -11.45 21.33 3.86
N GLU A 227 -11.83 22.35 3.08
CA GLU A 227 -11.12 23.62 3.02
C GLU A 227 -11.07 24.35 4.37
N GLY A 228 -12.18 24.38 5.11
CA GLY A 228 -12.24 25.03 6.42
C GLY A 228 -11.28 24.38 7.42
N PHE A 229 -11.17 23.05 7.40
CA PHE A 229 -10.20 22.31 8.21
C PHE A 229 -8.76 22.64 7.84
N CYS A 230 -8.45 22.72 6.54
CA CYS A 230 -7.10 23.04 6.06
C CYS A 230 -6.69 24.50 6.35
N ARG A 231 -7.66 25.40 6.55
CA ARG A 231 -7.44 26.79 6.96
C ARG A 231 -7.50 26.97 8.48
N GLY A 232 -7.94 25.96 9.23
CA GLY A 232 -8.09 25.99 10.67
C GLY A 232 -6.77 25.90 11.42
N ASP A 233 -6.78 26.33 12.68
CA ASP A 233 -5.59 26.37 13.55
C ASP A 233 -5.30 25.01 14.22
N PHE A 234 -5.16 23.94 13.42
CA PHE A 234 -4.77 22.60 13.90
C PHE A 234 -3.25 22.36 13.87
N SER A 235 -2.48 23.34 13.38
CA SER A 235 -1.03 23.22 13.24
C SER A 235 -0.38 22.91 14.59
N ARG A 236 0.44 21.85 14.63
CA ARG A 236 1.15 21.38 15.85
C ARG A 236 0.26 20.88 16.99
N ILE A 237 -1.02 20.64 16.73
CA ILE A 237 -1.86 19.85 17.63
C ILE A 237 -1.54 18.37 17.37
N PRO A 238 -1.26 17.55 18.40
CA PRO A 238 -1.12 16.11 18.22
C PRO A 238 -2.42 15.51 17.66
N ALA A 239 -2.34 14.66 16.65
CA ALA A 239 -3.48 13.88 16.16
C ALA A 239 -3.30 12.40 16.49
N ILE A 240 -4.31 11.79 17.10
CA ILE A 240 -4.34 10.35 17.37
C ILE A 240 -5.31 9.71 16.37
N LEU A 241 -4.76 8.94 15.44
CA LEU A 241 -5.51 8.14 14.50
C LEU A 241 -5.81 6.77 15.13
N VAL A 242 -7.10 6.49 15.36
CA VAL A 242 -7.56 5.29 16.05
C VAL A 242 -8.19 4.32 15.05
N ALA A 243 -7.55 3.16 14.87
CA ALA A 243 -8.03 2.05 14.06
C ALA A 243 -8.46 0.86 14.94
N THR A 244 -9.07 -0.19 14.36
CA THR A 244 -9.69 -1.31 15.09
C THR A 244 -8.84 -2.57 15.23
N GLY A 245 -7.52 -2.47 15.07
CA GLY A 245 -6.62 -3.59 15.29
C GLY A 245 -6.78 -4.18 16.70
N PRO A 246 -6.64 -5.51 16.88
CA PRO A 246 -6.70 -6.18 18.18
C PRO A 246 -5.91 -5.51 19.30
N SER A 247 -4.76 -4.92 18.96
CA SER A 247 -3.91 -4.21 19.90
C SER A 247 -4.57 -3.01 20.59
N LEU A 248 -5.59 -2.38 19.98
CA LEU A 248 -6.28 -1.22 20.56
C LEU A 248 -6.86 -1.53 21.95
N GLN A 249 -7.29 -2.77 22.19
CA GLN A 249 -7.83 -3.16 23.49
C GLN A 249 -6.86 -2.87 24.63
N LYS A 250 -5.54 -2.98 24.35
CA LYS A 250 -4.48 -2.71 25.31
C LYS A 250 -4.66 -1.33 25.94
N ASN A 251 -4.79 -0.32 25.09
CA ASN A 251 -4.57 1.06 25.49
C ASN A 251 -5.75 2.00 25.23
N ILE A 252 -6.91 1.48 24.79
CA ILE A 252 -8.11 2.28 24.47
C ILE A 252 -8.54 3.21 25.62
N HIS A 253 -8.41 2.77 26.87
CA HIS A 253 -8.82 3.54 28.04
C HIS A 253 -8.01 4.84 28.22
N LEU A 254 -6.76 4.89 27.71
CA LEU A 254 -5.89 6.07 27.79
C LEU A 254 -6.40 7.21 26.89
N LEU A 255 -7.20 6.91 25.85
CA LEU A 255 -7.73 7.92 24.94
C LEU A 255 -8.66 8.93 25.65
N LYS A 256 -9.26 8.56 26.79
CA LYS A 256 -10.02 9.51 27.62
C LYS A 256 -9.15 10.65 28.14
N GLU A 257 -7.90 10.35 28.48
CA GLU A 257 -6.96 11.34 29.01
C GLU A 257 -6.37 12.23 27.90
N ALA A 258 -6.33 11.73 26.67
CA ALA A 258 -5.92 12.50 25.50
C ALA A 258 -7.00 13.48 25.02
N LYS A 259 -8.25 13.33 25.45
CA LYS A 259 -9.36 14.18 25.01
C LYS A 259 -9.12 15.64 25.40
N GLY A 260 -9.24 16.53 24.42
CA GLY A 260 -8.93 17.96 24.60
C GLY A 260 -7.44 18.29 24.54
N LYS A 261 -6.54 17.29 24.49
CA LYS A 261 -5.08 17.50 24.37
C LYS A 261 -4.52 17.05 23.02
N ALA A 262 -5.29 16.22 22.33
CA ALA A 262 -5.04 15.76 20.98
C ALA A 262 -6.36 15.70 20.20
N LEU A 263 -6.26 15.84 18.87
CA LEU A 263 -7.36 15.58 17.96
C LEU A 263 -7.53 14.06 17.79
N ILE A 264 -8.67 13.50 18.20
CA ILE A 264 -8.93 12.06 18.07
C ILE A 264 -9.71 11.81 16.78
N ILE A 265 -9.08 11.11 15.83
CA ILE A 265 -9.67 10.74 14.53
C ILE A 265 -9.98 9.24 14.55
N ALA A 266 -11.27 8.90 14.54
CA ALA A 266 -11.73 7.50 14.52
C ALA A 266 -11.93 6.98 13.10
N VAL A 267 -11.36 5.82 12.81
CA VAL A 267 -11.39 5.20 11.49
C VAL A 267 -12.47 4.11 11.45
N GLY A 268 -13.55 4.34 10.69
CA GLY A 268 -14.59 3.34 10.40
C GLY A 268 -15.16 2.67 11.66
N GLN A 269 -14.93 1.37 11.78
CA GLN A 269 -15.38 0.53 12.90
C GLN A 269 -14.90 1.01 14.28
N ALA A 270 -13.85 1.85 14.36
CA ALA A 270 -13.31 2.33 15.63
C ALA A 270 -14.33 3.13 16.43
N LEU A 271 -15.26 3.81 15.74
CA LEU A 271 -16.33 4.56 16.38
C LEU A 271 -17.12 3.71 17.38
N ARG A 272 -17.48 2.47 16.99
CA ARG A 272 -18.29 1.58 17.82
C ARG A 272 -17.57 1.22 19.12
N VAL A 273 -16.29 0.87 19.01
CA VAL A 273 -15.46 0.50 20.16
C VAL A 273 -15.26 1.71 21.07
N LEU A 274 -14.96 2.88 20.51
CA LEU A 274 -14.76 4.11 21.29
C LEU A 274 -16.02 4.50 22.08
N LEU A 275 -17.19 4.49 21.45
CA LEU A 275 -18.45 4.84 22.13
C LEU A 275 -18.81 3.85 23.25
N ALA A 276 -18.53 2.55 23.09
CA ALA A 276 -18.72 1.57 24.15
C ALA A 276 -17.80 1.78 25.36
N TYR A 277 -16.67 2.46 25.17
CA TYR A 277 -15.77 2.90 26.22
C TYR A 277 -16.04 4.33 26.69
N ASP A 278 -17.12 4.97 26.26
CA ASP A 278 -17.47 6.36 26.58
C ASP A 278 -16.43 7.38 26.08
N ILE A 279 -15.82 7.10 24.93
CA ILE A 279 -14.88 7.98 24.25
C ILE A 279 -15.57 8.50 22.99
N LYS A 280 -15.82 9.81 22.94
CA LYS A 280 -16.31 10.47 21.72
C LYS A 280 -15.10 10.96 20.91
N PRO A 281 -14.86 10.47 19.68
CA PRO A 281 -13.82 11.03 18.84
C PRO A 281 -14.15 12.48 18.46
N ASP A 282 -13.18 13.21 17.91
CA ASP A 282 -13.40 14.57 17.37
C ASP A 282 -13.85 14.52 15.92
N ILE A 283 -13.30 13.58 15.15
CA ILE A 283 -13.63 13.36 13.74
C ILE A 283 -13.79 11.87 13.49
N ILE A 284 -14.71 11.49 12.60
CA ILE A 284 -14.86 10.12 12.11
C ILE A 284 -14.52 10.09 10.62
N CYS A 285 -13.91 9.00 10.14
CA CYS A 285 -13.68 8.77 8.71
C CYS A 285 -14.41 7.50 8.23
N SER A 286 -14.95 7.51 7.01
CA SER A 286 -15.51 6.33 6.33
C SER A 286 -15.42 6.46 4.80
N ILE A 287 -14.96 5.44 4.07
CA ILE A 287 -14.79 5.53 2.60
C ILE A 287 -15.45 4.41 1.79
N ASP A 288 -15.83 3.30 2.42
CA ASP A 288 -16.20 2.09 1.68
C ASP A 288 -17.60 2.20 1.05
N PHE A 289 -17.68 1.86 -0.24
CA PHE A 289 -18.88 1.96 -1.08
C PHE A 289 -19.89 0.81 -0.89
N GLY A 290 -19.50 -0.26 -0.19
CA GLY A 290 -20.28 -1.48 -0.03
C GLY A 290 -21.14 -1.50 1.23
N LYS A 291 -22.24 -2.26 1.20
CA LYS A 291 -23.13 -2.45 2.36
C LYS A 291 -22.42 -2.89 3.65
N PRO A 292 -21.37 -3.74 3.64
CA PRO A 292 -20.65 -4.10 4.87
C PRO A 292 -20.19 -2.88 5.69
N ASN A 293 -19.74 -1.80 5.05
CA ASN A 293 -19.34 -0.57 5.74
C ASN A 293 -20.49 0.08 6.51
N TYR A 294 -21.71 0.03 5.98
CA TYR A 294 -22.88 0.51 6.70
C TYR A 294 -23.21 -0.38 7.89
N LEU A 295 -23.10 -1.72 7.75
CA LEU A 295 -23.33 -2.65 8.86
C LEU A 295 -22.33 -2.45 10.01
N ASP A 296 -21.13 -1.97 9.70
CA ASP A 296 -20.11 -1.62 10.70
C ASP A 296 -20.48 -0.38 11.53
N LEU A 297 -21.37 0.47 11.03
CA LEU A 297 -21.77 1.74 11.65
C LEU A 297 -23.25 1.80 12.06
N GLU A 298 -24.14 0.95 11.53
CA GLU A 298 -25.60 1.07 11.64
C GLU A 298 -26.10 1.23 13.09
N ASP A 299 -25.39 0.64 14.04
CA ASP A 299 -25.78 0.63 15.44
C ASP A 299 -25.35 1.86 16.21
N VAL A 300 -24.46 2.69 15.65
CA VAL A 300 -23.93 3.90 16.31
C VAL A 300 -24.07 5.16 15.46
N ILE A 301 -24.39 5.02 14.18
CA ILE A 301 -24.40 6.12 13.20
C ILE A 301 -25.39 7.24 13.55
N GLN A 302 -26.51 6.89 14.19
CA GLN A 302 -27.56 7.83 14.58
C GLN A 302 -27.25 8.54 15.90
N ASP A 303 -26.44 7.93 16.78
CA ASP A 303 -26.03 8.51 18.07
C ASP A 303 -24.77 9.39 17.92
N ALA A 304 -24.13 9.30 16.75
CA ALA A 304 -22.91 10.01 16.43
C ALA A 304 -23.23 11.40 15.85
N THR A 305 -22.69 12.43 16.51
CA THR A 305 -22.92 13.84 16.14
C THR A 305 -21.65 14.59 15.72
N MET A 306 -20.49 13.95 15.86
CA MET A 306 -19.19 14.49 15.45
C MET A 306 -19.16 14.73 13.94
N PRO A 307 -18.21 15.48 13.38
CA PRO A 307 -18.09 15.53 11.93
C PRO A 307 -17.61 14.19 11.34
N LEU A 308 -18.24 13.78 10.24
CA LEU A 308 -17.92 12.56 9.50
C LEU A 308 -17.34 12.91 8.14
N VAL A 309 -16.09 12.52 7.93
CA VAL A 309 -15.36 12.67 6.68
C VAL A 309 -15.61 11.45 5.80
N ILE A 310 -16.19 11.66 4.62
CA ILE A 310 -16.60 10.57 3.72
C ILE A 310 -16.01 10.68 2.32
N ASP A 311 -15.76 9.53 1.68
CA ASP A 311 -15.63 9.49 0.21
C ASP A 311 -17.00 9.74 -0.45
N SER A 312 -17.01 10.45 -1.57
CA SER A 312 -18.23 10.79 -2.32
C SER A 312 -19.05 9.55 -2.74
N ARG A 313 -18.39 8.39 -2.91
CA ARG A 313 -18.94 7.12 -3.39
C ARG A 313 -19.27 6.13 -2.26
N VAL A 314 -19.17 6.56 -1.00
CA VAL A 314 -19.53 5.76 0.18
C VAL A 314 -20.94 5.16 0.06
N TYR A 315 -21.18 4.03 0.73
CA TYR A 315 -22.51 3.39 0.70
C TYR A 315 -23.61 4.37 1.14
N PRO A 316 -24.67 4.63 0.33
CA PRO A 316 -25.52 5.80 0.51
C PRO A 316 -26.21 5.92 1.87
N GLU A 317 -26.60 4.80 2.47
CA GLU A 317 -27.27 4.78 3.76
C GLU A 317 -26.43 5.42 4.88
N ILE A 318 -25.09 5.45 4.75
CA ILE A 318 -24.20 6.11 5.71
C ILE A 318 -24.47 7.61 5.77
N PRO A 319 -24.23 8.40 4.69
CA PRO A 319 -24.54 9.82 4.74
C PRO A 319 -26.01 10.05 5.03
N PHE A 320 -26.96 9.25 4.52
CA PHE A 320 -28.39 9.46 4.76
C PHE A 320 -28.80 9.33 6.23
N GLU A 321 -28.33 8.31 6.95
CA GLU A 321 -28.65 8.10 8.37
C GLU A 321 -27.79 8.92 9.33
N TYR A 322 -26.62 9.38 8.89
CA TYR A 322 -25.74 10.20 9.72
C TYR A 322 -26.39 11.54 10.10
N GLN A 323 -26.26 11.88 11.37
CA GLN A 323 -26.92 13.02 11.98
C GLN A 323 -26.01 14.24 12.19
N GLY A 324 -24.68 14.05 12.24
CA GLY A 324 -23.70 15.12 12.32
C GLY A 324 -23.33 15.72 10.96
N ASP A 325 -22.37 16.63 10.96
CA ASP A 325 -21.87 17.28 9.74
C ASP A 325 -21.10 16.31 8.85
N LEU A 326 -21.36 16.39 7.54
CA LEU A 326 -20.66 15.62 6.53
C LEU A 326 -19.58 16.49 5.90
N ILE A 327 -18.36 15.96 5.86
CA ILE A 327 -17.21 16.58 5.24
C ILE A 327 -16.78 15.70 4.08
N THR A 328 -16.67 16.25 2.88
CA THR A 328 -16.27 15.48 1.69
C THR A 328 -15.01 16.07 1.07
N PRO A 329 -13.87 15.34 1.06
CA PRO A 329 -12.74 15.66 0.21
C PRO A 329 -13.14 15.38 -1.24
N VAL A 330 -13.37 16.43 -2.02
CA VAL A 330 -13.73 16.30 -3.43
C VAL A 330 -12.46 16.09 -4.25
N CYS A 331 -12.38 14.95 -4.93
CA CYS A 331 -11.27 14.56 -5.80
C CYS A 331 -11.56 14.93 -7.26
N GLY A 332 -10.51 15.08 -8.08
CA GLY A 332 -10.66 15.48 -9.49
C GLY A 332 -11.49 14.53 -10.38
N ASP A 333 -11.77 13.30 -9.95
CA ASP A 333 -12.62 12.34 -10.66
C ASP A 333 -14.08 12.30 -10.18
N ASP A 334 -14.43 13.09 -9.16
CA ASP A 334 -15.80 13.22 -8.66
C ASP A 334 -16.67 14.07 -9.59
N ILE A 335 -17.97 13.79 -9.61
CA ILE A 335 -19.01 14.53 -10.34
C ILE A 335 -19.03 16.01 -9.95
N LEU A 336 -18.78 16.32 -8.67
CA LEU A 336 -18.78 17.70 -8.17
C LEU A 336 -17.53 18.49 -8.53
N ALA A 337 -16.45 17.83 -8.95
CA ALA A 337 -15.14 18.47 -9.10
C ALA A 337 -15.19 19.66 -10.07
N GLU A 338 -15.87 19.50 -11.21
CA GLU A 338 -15.99 20.57 -12.21
C GLU A 338 -16.86 21.73 -11.73
N ALA A 339 -17.78 21.50 -10.80
CA ALA A 339 -18.67 22.53 -10.27
C ALA A 339 -18.02 23.37 -9.15
N LEU A 340 -16.79 23.08 -8.73
CA LEU A 340 -16.09 23.85 -7.70
C LEU A 340 -15.17 24.89 -8.34
N SER A 341 -15.23 26.13 -7.83
CA SER A 341 -14.50 27.30 -8.35
C SER A 341 -12.99 27.26 -8.05
N GLU A 342 -12.60 26.53 -7.01
CA GLU A 342 -11.21 26.11 -6.73
C GLU A 342 -11.19 24.58 -6.65
N HIS A 343 -10.16 23.91 -7.17
CA HIS A 343 -9.98 22.48 -6.91
C HIS A 343 -9.80 22.33 -5.39
N GLN A 344 -10.85 21.95 -4.66
CA GLN A 344 -10.83 21.83 -3.19
C GLN A 344 -9.96 20.67 -2.69
N GLU A 345 -9.25 19.97 -3.59
CA GLU A 345 -8.41 18.84 -3.25
C GLU A 345 -7.16 19.29 -2.47
N ARG A 346 -7.34 19.44 -1.15
CA ARG A 346 -6.26 19.60 -0.16
C ARG A 346 -6.02 18.33 0.65
N VAL A 347 -6.94 17.36 0.56
CA VAL A 347 -6.90 16.08 1.28
C VAL A 347 -7.10 14.96 0.29
N ASP A 348 -6.11 14.07 0.16
CA ASP A 348 -6.24 12.84 -0.62
C ASP A 348 -7.10 11.83 0.17
N ARG A 349 -8.10 11.24 -0.48
CA ARG A 349 -8.96 10.19 0.11
C ARG A 349 -8.22 8.89 0.48
N GLY A 350 -7.07 8.62 -0.13
CA GLY A 350 -6.31 7.39 0.07
C GLY A 350 -7.06 6.13 -0.39
N LYS A 351 -6.52 4.96 -0.07
CA LYS A 351 -7.11 3.64 -0.44
C LYS A 351 -7.87 2.96 0.69
N THR A 352 -7.67 3.41 1.93
CA THR A 352 -8.29 2.86 3.14
C THR A 352 -8.84 3.98 3.99
N VAL A 353 -9.79 3.66 4.88
CA VAL A 353 -10.34 4.65 5.81
C VAL A 353 -9.24 5.25 6.70
N ALA A 354 -8.24 4.45 7.08
CA ALA A 354 -7.12 4.91 7.90
C ALA A 354 -6.23 5.89 7.13
N GLN A 355 -6.02 5.65 5.84
CA GLN A 355 -5.29 6.56 4.97
C GLN A 355 -6.01 7.91 4.81
N LEU A 356 -7.34 7.92 4.70
CA LEU A 356 -8.12 9.17 4.71
C LEU A 356 -7.86 9.96 6.00
N GLY A 357 -7.89 9.30 7.16
CA GLY A 357 -7.64 9.95 8.44
C GLY A 357 -6.20 10.48 8.56
N LEU A 358 -5.21 9.72 8.09
CA LEU A 358 -3.81 10.17 8.01
C LEU A 358 -3.64 11.39 7.09
N ASN A 359 -4.20 11.32 5.88
CA ASN A 359 -4.11 12.40 4.90
C ASN A 359 -4.82 13.67 5.37
N LEU A 360 -5.94 13.53 6.10
CA LEU A 360 -6.60 14.65 6.76
C LEU A 360 -5.70 15.27 7.83
N ALA A 361 -5.13 14.46 8.73
CA ALA A 361 -4.23 14.94 9.78
C ALA A 361 -3.01 15.70 9.20
N LEU A 362 -2.45 15.19 8.10
CA LEU A 362 -1.37 15.85 7.36
C LEU A 362 -1.80 17.18 6.77
N ALA A 363 -2.95 17.22 6.11
CA ALA A 363 -3.46 18.41 5.42
C ALA A 363 -3.79 19.55 6.39
N ILE A 364 -4.33 19.24 7.58
CA ILE A 364 -4.60 20.25 8.63
C ILE A 364 -3.33 20.64 9.41
N GLY A 365 -2.22 19.97 9.15
CA GLY A 365 -0.91 20.29 9.72
C GLY A 365 -0.69 19.80 11.15
N ALA A 366 -1.45 18.80 11.60
CA ALA A 366 -1.27 18.16 12.90
C ALA A 366 0.16 17.60 13.05
N ASP A 367 0.72 17.69 14.26
CA ASP A 367 2.07 17.23 14.56
C ASP A 367 2.24 17.08 16.09
N PRO A 368 2.65 15.90 16.60
CA PRO A 368 2.88 14.65 15.88
C PRO A 368 1.58 13.96 15.43
N ILE A 369 1.70 12.99 14.52
CA ILE A 369 0.63 12.06 14.16
C ILE A 369 0.91 10.71 14.82
N ILE A 370 -0.02 10.25 15.66
CA ILE A 370 0.10 9.07 16.50
C ILE A 370 -0.88 8.00 16.01
N PHE A 371 -0.38 6.82 15.68
CA PHE A 371 -1.19 5.66 15.29
C PHE A 371 -1.48 4.79 16.51
N THR A 372 -2.74 4.35 16.69
CA THR A 372 -3.07 3.28 17.63
C THR A 372 -4.13 2.35 17.05
N GLY A 373 -4.02 1.04 17.35
CA GLY A 373 -4.85 0.01 16.74
C GLY A 373 -4.60 -0.20 15.24
N GLN A 374 -3.44 0.21 14.71
CA GLN A 374 -3.10 0.08 13.29
C GLN A 374 -2.25 -1.17 13.01
N ASP A 375 -2.72 -2.36 13.40
CA ASP A 375 -1.88 -3.58 13.48
C ASP A 375 -1.28 -4.01 12.13
N LEU A 376 -2.03 -3.90 11.02
CA LEU A 376 -1.59 -4.31 9.67
C LEU A 376 -1.01 -5.75 9.59
N ALA A 377 -1.45 -6.59 10.53
CA ALA A 377 -1.04 -7.97 10.72
C ALA A 377 -2.27 -8.80 11.14
N LEU A 378 -2.18 -10.12 10.93
CA LEU A 378 -3.15 -11.06 11.48
C LEU A 378 -2.92 -11.19 12.98
N GLY A 379 -3.96 -10.98 13.77
CA GLY A 379 -3.90 -11.18 15.22
C GLY A 379 -3.66 -12.64 15.58
N THR A 380 -2.99 -12.90 16.70
CA THR A 380 -2.97 -14.23 17.35
C THR A 380 -4.35 -14.63 17.89
N THR A 381 -5.23 -13.64 18.07
CA THR A 381 -6.66 -13.78 18.35
C THR A 381 -7.42 -12.82 17.45
N SER A 382 -8.31 -13.35 16.61
CA SER A 382 -9.27 -12.59 15.78
C SER A 382 -10.37 -11.89 16.60
N HIS A 383 -10.24 -11.86 17.93
CA HIS A 383 -11.24 -11.38 18.88
C HIS A 383 -11.10 -9.89 19.18
N VAL A 384 -11.25 -9.02 18.19
CA VAL A 384 -11.84 -7.70 18.52
C VAL A 384 -13.32 -7.97 18.71
N PHE A 385 -13.79 -7.95 19.96
CA PHE A 385 -15.21 -8.04 20.28
C PHE A 385 -15.93 -6.88 19.58
N GLY A 386 -16.45 -7.19 18.39
CA GLY A 386 -17.17 -6.27 17.55
C GLY A 386 -16.71 -6.00 16.14
N ALA A 387 -15.52 -6.45 15.72
CA ALA A 387 -15.16 -6.41 14.31
C ALA A 387 -15.72 -7.66 13.61
N ILE A 388 -16.40 -7.49 12.48
CA ILE A 388 -16.98 -8.61 11.72
C ILE A 388 -15.87 -9.30 10.92
N ALA A 389 -15.00 -10.09 11.57
CA ALA A 389 -14.12 -11.04 10.90
C ALA A 389 -13.53 -12.09 11.87
N ASP A 390 -14.21 -13.24 12.00
CA ASP A 390 -13.63 -14.47 12.55
C ASP A 390 -12.71 -15.12 11.50
N THR A 391 -11.42 -14.81 11.58
CA THR A 391 -10.41 -15.40 10.70
C THR A 391 -9.70 -16.56 11.38
N LYS A 392 -9.59 -17.71 10.70
CA LYS A 392 -8.73 -18.84 11.08
C LYS A 392 -7.56 -18.97 10.12
N VAL A 393 -6.38 -19.31 10.65
CA VAL A 393 -5.15 -19.51 9.88
C VAL A 393 -4.80 -20.99 9.87
N GLU A 394 -4.66 -21.58 8.68
CA GLU A 394 -4.36 -23.01 8.50
C GLU A 394 -3.13 -23.20 7.61
N LEU A 395 -2.34 -24.24 7.89
CA LEU A 395 -1.20 -24.65 7.06
C LEU A 395 -1.67 -25.69 6.04
N GLN A 396 -1.62 -25.34 4.76
CA GLN A 396 -1.98 -26.25 3.66
C GLN A 396 -0.90 -26.20 2.57
N ASP A 397 -0.33 -27.35 2.22
CA ASP A 397 0.70 -27.51 1.18
C ASP A 397 1.92 -26.56 1.33
N GLY A 398 2.36 -26.32 2.57
CA GLY A 398 3.50 -25.44 2.86
C GLY A 398 3.22 -23.94 2.75
N LYS A 399 1.97 -23.55 2.48
CA LYS A 399 1.49 -22.17 2.51
C LYS A 399 0.65 -21.92 3.75
N ILE A 400 0.74 -20.70 4.28
CA ILE A 400 -0.11 -20.26 5.38
C ILE A 400 -1.34 -19.59 4.75
N LEU A 401 -2.52 -20.14 4.99
CA LEU A 401 -3.76 -19.71 4.35
C LEU A 401 -4.72 -19.12 5.37
N GLU A 402 -5.30 -17.98 5.01
CA GLU A 402 -6.38 -17.33 5.71
C GLU A 402 -7.73 -17.92 5.27
N SER A 403 -8.51 -18.44 6.20
CA SER A 403 -9.84 -18.99 5.97
C SER A 403 -10.91 -18.11 6.60
N ASN A 404 -11.97 -17.81 5.84
CA ASN A 404 -13.16 -17.16 6.40
C ASN A 404 -13.95 -18.13 7.31
N SER A 405 -14.97 -17.62 8.01
CA SER A 405 -15.88 -18.39 8.87
C SER A 405 -16.62 -19.56 8.18
N GLN A 406 -16.56 -19.65 6.84
CA GLN A 406 -17.11 -20.75 6.04
C GLN A 406 -16.05 -21.75 5.55
N GLY A 407 -14.79 -21.65 6.01
CA GLY A 407 -13.71 -22.58 5.68
C GLY A 407 -13.16 -22.46 4.26
N LYS A 408 -13.41 -21.35 3.56
CA LYS A 408 -12.88 -21.12 2.22
C LYS A 408 -11.59 -20.29 2.32
N SER A 409 -10.49 -20.82 1.79
CA SER A 409 -9.21 -20.09 1.74
C SER A 409 -9.33 -18.84 0.86
N VAL A 410 -9.02 -17.67 1.44
CA VAL A 410 -9.19 -16.35 0.81
C VAL A 410 -7.85 -15.71 0.45
N ASN A 411 -6.86 -15.75 1.34
CA ASN A 411 -5.57 -15.09 1.14
C ASN A 411 -4.38 -15.94 1.62
N GLU A 412 -3.26 -15.82 0.89
CA GLU A 412 -1.96 -16.34 1.35
C GLU A 412 -1.33 -15.35 2.34
N ALA A 413 -0.94 -15.85 3.50
CA ALA A 413 -0.31 -15.09 4.56
C ALA A 413 1.19 -15.39 4.66
N PHE A 414 1.97 -14.41 5.08
CA PHE A 414 3.42 -14.49 5.18
C PHE A 414 3.94 -13.61 6.32
N TRP A 415 5.21 -13.82 6.68
CA TRP A 415 5.82 -13.13 7.82
C TRP A 415 6.42 -11.77 7.44
N VAL A 416 6.17 -10.77 8.27
CA VAL A 416 6.81 -9.44 8.23
C VAL A 416 7.38 -9.08 9.59
N GLU A 417 8.22 -8.05 9.65
CA GLU A 417 8.82 -7.57 10.90
C GLU A 417 7.75 -7.01 11.85
N GLY A 418 7.79 -7.41 13.12
CA GLY A 418 6.88 -6.92 14.15
C GLY A 418 7.40 -5.66 14.83
N ILE A 419 6.49 -4.83 15.38
CA ILE A 419 6.82 -3.54 16.02
C ILE A 419 7.85 -3.63 17.16
N TYR A 420 7.87 -4.74 17.90
CA TYR A 420 8.80 -5.00 19.02
C TYR A 420 9.97 -5.91 18.65
N GLY A 421 10.23 -6.10 17.35
CA GLY A 421 11.15 -7.10 16.82
C GLY A 421 10.49 -8.48 16.66
N GLY A 422 11.19 -9.39 15.99
CA GLY A 422 10.63 -10.69 15.59
C GLY A 422 9.77 -10.59 14.33
N ARG A 423 8.83 -11.52 14.16
CA ARG A 423 7.97 -11.57 12.97
C ARG A 423 6.50 -11.74 13.34
N VAL A 424 5.61 -11.08 12.59
CA VAL A 424 4.15 -11.22 12.67
C VAL A 424 3.60 -11.69 11.32
N LEU A 425 2.46 -12.37 11.32
CA LEU A 425 1.81 -12.76 10.07
C LEU A 425 1.07 -11.57 9.48
N THR A 426 1.13 -11.42 8.16
CA THR A 426 0.32 -10.47 7.40
C THR A 426 -0.18 -11.11 6.11
N THR A 427 -1.08 -10.43 5.39
CA THR A 427 -1.56 -10.84 4.08
C THR A 427 -1.07 -9.88 3.02
N LYS A 428 -1.19 -10.26 1.74
CA LYS A 428 -0.82 -9.38 0.63
C LYS A 428 -1.63 -8.06 0.61
N VAL A 429 -2.86 -8.08 1.12
CA VAL A 429 -3.72 -6.90 1.22
C VAL A 429 -3.22 -5.96 2.30
N LEU A 430 -3.00 -6.47 3.52
CA LEU A 430 -2.49 -5.68 4.65
C LEU A 430 -1.07 -5.16 4.39
N MET A 431 -0.22 -5.94 3.71
CA MET A 431 1.09 -5.48 3.25
C MET A 431 0.98 -4.30 2.28
N GLY A 432 0.01 -4.31 1.37
CA GLY A 432 -0.24 -3.17 0.48
C GLY A 432 -0.62 -1.91 1.27
N TYR A 433 -1.39 -2.05 2.35
CA TYR A 433 -1.71 -0.93 3.23
C TYR A 433 -0.49 -0.45 4.03
N LEU A 434 0.34 -1.37 4.52
CA LEU A 434 1.61 -1.04 5.18
C LEU A 434 2.53 -0.23 4.26
N GLU A 435 2.72 -0.70 3.02
CA GLU A 435 3.51 0.01 2.01
C GLU A 435 2.93 1.40 1.71
N ASP A 436 1.60 1.55 1.63
CA ASP A 436 0.96 2.85 1.42
C ASP A 436 1.24 3.82 2.58
N PHE A 437 1.16 3.37 3.83
CA PHE A 437 1.51 4.19 5.01
C PHE A 437 2.98 4.61 4.98
N GLU A 438 3.91 3.67 4.75
CA GLU A 438 5.35 3.95 4.69
C GLU A 438 5.70 4.92 3.55
N ASN A 439 5.05 4.78 2.39
CA ASN A 439 5.22 5.70 1.27
C ASN A 439 4.71 7.10 1.60
N THR A 440 3.54 7.22 2.24
CA THR A 440 3.05 8.52 2.71
C THR A 440 4.00 9.15 3.71
N ILE A 441 4.45 8.40 4.73
CA ILE A 441 5.39 8.90 5.76
C ILE A 441 6.69 9.40 5.12
N LYS A 442 7.25 8.65 4.15
CA LYS A 442 8.47 9.02 3.42
C LYS A 442 8.35 10.37 2.70
N ASN A 443 7.14 10.73 2.24
CA ASN A 443 6.89 11.99 1.55
C ASN A 443 6.78 13.20 2.49
N PHE A 444 6.78 13.00 3.81
CA PHE A 444 6.71 14.07 4.82
C PHE A 444 7.84 13.94 5.87
N PRO A 445 9.12 14.11 5.47
CA PRO A 445 10.27 13.91 6.36
C PRO A 445 10.33 14.89 7.54
N ASP A 446 9.68 16.05 7.43
CA ASP A 446 9.62 17.08 8.48
C ASP A 446 8.52 16.82 9.53
N ARG A 447 7.72 15.76 9.38
CA ARG A 447 6.62 15.41 10.29
C ARG A 447 7.02 14.30 11.26
N CYS A 448 6.56 14.41 12.50
CA CYS A 448 6.80 13.37 13.49
C CYS A 448 5.65 12.34 13.48
N PHE A 449 5.95 11.12 13.04
CA PHE A 449 5.03 9.99 13.11
C PHE A 449 5.39 9.04 14.26
N ILE A 450 4.38 8.61 15.01
CA ILE A 450 4.54 7.73 16.15
C ILE A 450 3.64 6.51 15.95
N ASP A 451 4.22 5.32 16.01
CA ASP A 451 3.46 4.07 16.03
C ASP A 451 3.29 3.64 17.49
N ALA A 452 2.07 3.89 18.00
CA ALA A 452 1.62 3.56 19.35
C ALA A 452 0.60 2.42 19.36
N THR A 453 0.61 1.60 18.31
CA THR A 453 -0.30 0.46 18.14
C THR A 453 -0.08 -0.61 19.21
N GLU A 454 1.11 -0.73 19.79
CA GLU A 454 1.44 -1.74 20.82
C GLU A 454 1.20 -3.20 20.36
N GLY A 455 1.37 -3.44 19.05
CA GLY A 455 1.24 -4.74 18.39
C GLY A 455 1.31 -4.59 16.88
N GLY A 456 1.29 -5.73 16.17
CA GLY A 456 1.24 -5.72 14.70
C GLY A 456 2.57 -5.56 13.98
N ALA A 457 2.48 -5.23 12.69
CA ALA A 457 3.60 -5.04 11.78
C ALA A 457 4.28 -3.71 12.05
N LEU A 458 5.62 -3.68 11.93
CA LEU A 458 6.38 -2.44 12.07
C LEU A 458 6.11 -1.50 10.88
N ILE A 459 5.62 -0.29 11.15
CA ILE A 459 5.47 0.78 10.16
C ILE A 459 6.78 1.58 10.08
N ARG A 460 7.56 1.41 9.01
CA ARG A 460 8.84 2.12 8.86
C ARG A 460 8.64 3.63 8.71
N GLY A 461 9.59 4.39 9.26
CA GLY A 461 9.54 5.85 9.30
C GLY A 461 8.82 6.42 10.53
N THR A 462 8.29 5.57 11.42
CA THR A 462 7.68 5.98 12.68
C THR A 462 8.65 5.84 13.87
N LYS A 463 8.39 6.59 14.95
CA LYS A 463 8.95 6.32 16.28
C LYS A 463 8.05 5.31 16.98
N VAL A 464 8.63 4.19 17.42
CA VAL A 464 7.89 3.18 18.20
C VAL A 464 7.82 3.63 19.65
N MET A 465 6.60 3.77 20.18
CA MET A 465 6.31 4.14 21.57
C MET A 465 5.05 3.42 22.05
N THR A 466 4.80 3.35 23.35
CA THR A 466 3.45 3.02 23.86
C THR A 466 2.53 4.23 23.73
N LEU A 467 1.21 4.01 23.71
CA LEU A 467 0.26 5.14 23.66
C LEU A 467 0.36 6.02 24.90
N ARG A 468 0.70 5.43 26.07
CA ARG A 468 0.99 6.20 27.28
C ARG A 468 2.17 7.14 27.08
N GLU A 469 3.31 6.63 26.64
CA GLU A 469 4.50 7.46 26.43
C GLU A 469 4.23 8.57 25.40
N ALA A 470 3.46 8.27 24.34
CA ALA A 470 3.08 9.26 23.35
C ALA A 470 2.18 10.37 23.96
N ILE A 471 1.21 10.02 24.79
CA ILE A 471 0.35 10.97 25.50
C ILE A 471 1.19 11.81 26.49
N ASP A 472 2.00 11.16 27.31
CA ASP A 472 2.82 11.82 28.33
C ASP A 472 3.88 12.74 27.71
N GLN A 473 4.40 12.42 26.52
CA GLN A 473 5.39 13.25 25.85
C GLN A 473 4.77 14.38 25.01
N TYR A 474 3.68 14.12 24.28
CA TYR A 474 3.19 15.04 23.25
C TYR A 474 1.82 15.65 23.55
N CYS A 475 0.99 15.03 24.37
CA CYS A 475 -0.37 15.49 24.69
C CYS A 475 -0.42 16.24 26.03
N GLN A 476 0.44 17.24 26.21
CA GLN A 476 0.60 17.96 27.48
C GLN A 476 -0.18 19.27 27.56
N LYS A 477 -0.58 19.83 26.41
CA LYS A 477 -1.29 21.11 26.31
C LYS A 477 -2.77 20.87 26.04
N ASP A 478 -3.63 21.62 26.72
CA ASP A 478 -5.07 21.63 26.44
C ASP A 478 -5.40 22.54 25.25
N TYR A 479 -6.33 22.08 24.43
CA TYR A 479 -6.85 22.72 23.23
C TYR A 479 -8.39 22.68 23.27
N ASP A 480 -9.03 23.75 22.80
CA ASP A 480 -10.47 23.76 22.57
C ASP A 480 -10.80 23.13 21.21
N ILE A 481 -10.53 21.83 21.10
CA ILE A 481 -10.75 21.05 19.88
C ILE A 481 -12.20 21.14 19.39
N PRO A 482 -13.25 21.04 20.24
CA PRO A 482 -14.63 21.16 19.78
C PRO A 482 -14.91 22.46 19.03
N ASN A 483 -14.49 23.61 19.59
CA ASN A 483 -14.67 24.90 18.93
C ASN A 483 -13.78 25.05 17.67
N LEU A 484 -12.58 24.46 17.64
CA LEU A 484 -11.74 24.46 16.43
C LEU A 484 -12.41 23.68 15.30
N VAL A 485 -12.97 22.51 15.61
CA VAL A 485 -13.71 21.67 14.67
C VAL A 485 -14.95 22.41 14.17
N GLU A 486 -15.74 23.00 15.06
CA GLU A 486 -16.95 23.76 14.70
C GLU A 486 -16.64 24.94 13.77
N LYS A 487 -15.61 25.75 14.08
CA LYS A 487 -15.17 26.87 13.23
C LYS A 487 -14.64 26.44 11.86
N SER A 488 -14.25 25.17 11.72
CA SER A 488 -13.67 24.61 10.50
C SER A 488 -14.72 24.01 9.57
N LEU A 489 -15.98 23.96 9.98
CA LEU A 489 -17.11 23.49 9.15
C LEU A 489 -17.46 24.56 8.10
N ALA A 490 -16.80 24.49 6.95
CA ALA A 490 -17.05 25.36 5.81
C ALA A 490 -17.96 24.67 4.78
N PRO A 491 -19.07 25.29 4.35
CA PRO A 491 -19.93 24.75 3.29
C PRO A 491 -19.16 24.46 1.99
N LEU A 492 -19.53 23.39 1.30
CA LEU A 492 -18.91 23.04 0.02
C LEU A 492 -19.22 24.04 -1.10
N ASN A 493 -20.47 24.52 -1.14
CA ASN A 493 -21.00 25.55 -2.04
C ASN A 493 -20.59 25.42 -3.53
N PRO A 494 -20.95 24.31 -4.21
CA PRO A 494 -20.67 24.16 -5.64
C PRO A 494 -21.45 25.17 -6.50
N ASP A 495 -20.94 25.46 -7.69
CA ASP A 495 -21.68 26.10 -8.77
C ASP A 495 -22.82 25.18 -9.22
N PHE A 496 -23.99 25.37 -8.61
CA PHE A 496 -25.17 24.58 -8.90
C PHE A 496 -25.65 24.73 -10.35
N GLU A 497 -25.45 25.90 -10.98
CA GLU A 497 -25.85 26.08 -12.38
C GLU A 497 -25.00 25.17 -13.28
N LYS A 498 -23.68 25.18 -13.09
CA LYS A 498 -22.76 24.31 -13.82
C LYS A 498 -23.03 22.83 -13.55
N LEU A 499 -23.23 22.45 -12.29
CA LEU A 499 -23.54 21.07 -11.90
C LEU A 499 -24.84 20.58 -12.54
N ILE A 500 -25.91 21.37 -12.47
CA ILE A 500 -27.21 21.01 -13.04
C ILE A 500 -27.10 20.88 -14.56
N ALA A 501 -26.41 21.81 -15.23
CA ALA A 501 -26.20 21.75 -16.67
C ALA A 501 -25.45 20.49 -17.10
N ASP A 502 -24.41 20.09 -16.34
CA ASP A 502 -23.66 18.86 -16.61
C ASP A 502 -24.57 17.62 -16.48
N LEU A 503 -25.31 17.51 -15.37
CA LEU A 503 -26.27 16.42 -15.14
C LEU A 503 -27.38 16.38 -16.19
N GLU A 504 -27.87 17.52 -16.68
CA GLU A 504 -28.84 17.56 -17.78
C GLU A 504 -28.25 17.01 -19.09
N SER A 505 -26.99 17.35 -19.36
CA SER A 505 -26.25 16.82 -20.51
C SER A 505 -26.13 15.29 -20.44
N VAL A 506 -25.83 14.75 -19.24
CA VAL A 506 -25.83 13.31 -18.96
C VAL A 506 -27.22 12.72 -19.20
N ASN A 507 -28.28 13.39 -18.76
CA ASN A 507 -29.65 12.88 -18.91
C ASN A 507 -30.04 12.75 -20.39
N LEU A 508 -29.65 13.74 -21.20
CA LEU A 508 -29.85 13.72 -22.64
C LEU A 508 -29.09 12.55 -23.30
N LEU A 509 -27.84 12.33 -22.91
CA LEU A 509 -27.02 11.21 -23.38
C LEU A 509 -27.62 9.85 -22.98
N VAL A 510 -28.06 9.71 -21.73
CA VAL A 510 -28.77 8.53 -21.21
C VAL A 510 -30.00 8.21 -22.07
N ASN A 511 -30.83 9.22 -22.36
CA ASN A 511 -32.01 9.06 -23.19
C ASN A 511 -31.66 8.65 -24.64
N LYS A 512 -30.58 9.23 -25.20
CA LYS A 512 -30.06 8.85 -26.52
C LYS A 512 -29.59 7.39 -26.55
N ILE A 513 -28.81 6.97 -25.55
CA ILE A 513 -28.32 5.59 -25.42
C ILE A 513 -29.49 4.62 -25.28
N LEU A 514 -30.49 4.91 -24.45
CA LEU A 514 -31.70 4.08 -24.32
C LEU A 514 -32.46 3.94 -25.64
N ARG A 515 -32.58 5.02 -26.43
CA ARG A 515 -33.22 4.97 -27.76
C ARG A 515 -32.44 4.08 -28.73
N ILE A 516 -31.12 4.18 -28.78
CA ILE A 516 -30.29 3.34 -29.65
C ILE A 516 -30.38 1.88 -29.21
N ASN A 517 -30.25 1.61 -27.90
CA ASN A 517 -30.30 0.26 -27.35
C ASN A 517 -31.65 -0.41 -27.68
N ARG A 518 -32.78 0.28 -27.53
CA ARG A 518 -34.12 -0.23 -27.94
C ARG A 518 -34.17 -0.64 -29.42
N LYS A 519 -33.51 0.11 -30.32
CA LYS A 519 -33.45 -0.22 -31.76
C LYS A 519 -32.60 -1.47 -32.04
N LEU A 520 -31.65 -1.83 -31.17
CA LEU A 520 -30.80 -3.02 -31.31
C LEU A 520 -31.48 -4.33 -30.87
N LYS A 521 -32.48 -4.25 -29.98
CA LYS A 521 -33.19 -5.43 -29.44
C LYS A 521 -33.74 -6.36 -30.53
N LYS A 522 -34.44 -5.80 -31.53
CA LYS A 522 -35.05 -6.60 -32.60
C LYS A 522 -33.98 -7.28 -33.50
N PRO A 523 -32.97 -6.58 -34.03
CA PRO A 523 -31.85 -7.20 -34.74
C PRO A 523 -31.16 -8.32 -33.96
N ILE A 524 -30.83 -8.12 -32.68
CA ILE A 524 -30.16 -9.15 -31.84
C ILE A 524 -31.04 -10.39 -31.70
N THR A 525 -32.34 -10.23 -31.44
CA THR A 525 -33.28 -11.36 -31.34
C THR A 525 -33.40 -12.14 -32.65
N ILE A 526 -33.40 -11.45 -33.80
CA ILE A 526 -33.44 -12.11 -35.10
C ILE A 526 -32.13 -12.87 -35.34
N LEU A 527 -30.98 -12.25 -35.06
CA LEU A 527 -29.67 -12.88 -35.19
C LEU A 527 -29.56 -14.17 -34.35
N LYS A 528 -30.11 -14.16 -33.14
CA LYS A 528 -30.18 -15.34 -32.26
C LYS A 528 -30.99 -16.48 -32.86
N LYS A 529 -32.12 -16.18 -33.49
CA LYS A 529 -32.95 -17.21 -34.16
C LYS A 529 -32.33 -17.75 -35.45
N LEU A 530 -31.39 -17.03 -36.05
CA LEU A 530 -30.70 -17.44 -37.28
C LEU A 530 -29.49 -18.34 -37.00
N LEU A 531 -29.01 -18.41 -35.75
CA LEU A 531 -27.87 -19.22 -35.36
C LEU A 531 -28.29 -20.70 -35.25
N PRO A 532 -27.58 -21.63 -35.92
CA PRO A 532 -27.84 -23.07 -35.80
C PRO A 532 -27.69 -23.55 -34.35
N GLU A 533 -28.41 -24.59 -33.95
CA GLU A 533 -28.33 -25.11 -32.57
C GLU A 533 -27.14 -26.04 -32.34
N THR A 534 -26.68 -26.74 -33.39
CA THR A 534 -25.60 -27.74 -33.31
C THR A 534 -24.30 -27.26 -33.98
N GLU A 535 -23.15 -27.64 -33.40
CA GLU A 535 -21.84 -27.40 -34.01
C GLU A 535 -21.63 -28.37 -35.18
N GLY A 536 -21.75 -27.87 -36.42
CA GLY A 536 -21.58 -28.67 -37.64
C GLY A 536 -22.57 -28.32 -38.76
N GLU A 537 -23.70 -27.71 -38.43
CA GLU A 537 -24.67 -27.22 -39.42
C GLU A 537 -24.11 -26.02 -40.21
N SER A 538 -24.06 -26.16 -41.53
CA SER A 538 -23.63 -25.09 -42.43
C SER A 538 -24.75 -24.08 -42.65
N PHE A 539 -24.46 -22.78 -42.47
CA PHE A 539 -25.37 -21.72 -42.90
C PHE A 539 -25.65 -21.84 -44.40
N SER A 540 -26.92 -21.73 -44.82
CA SER A 540 -27.26 -21.45 -46.22
C SER A 540 -26.76 -20.06 -46.62
N ASP A 541 -26.51 -19.82 -47.90
CA ASP A 541 -25.97 -18.52 -48.37
C ASP A 541 -26.91 -17.34 -48.08
N SER A 542 -28.23 -17.58 -48.08
CA SER A 542 -29.24 -16.61 -47.64
C SER A 542 -29.12 -16.28 -46.15
N GLN A 543 -28.89 -17.28 -45.30
CA GLN A 543 -28.67 -17.07 -43.87
C GLN A 543 -27.34 -16.36 -43.60
N LYS A 544 -26.27 -16.65 -44.34
CA LYS A 544 -24.97 -15.95 -44.23
C LYS A 544 -25.13 -14.46 -44.53
N LYS A 545 -25.73 -14.13 -45.68
CA LYS A 545 -25.95 -12.73 -46.08
C LYS A 545 -26.80 -11.97 -45.04
N ARG A 546 -27.88 -12.59 -44.58
CA ARG A 546 -28.74 -12.01 -43.53
C ARG A 546 -28.02 -11.86 -42.19
N PHE A 547 -27.14 -12.80 -41.84
CA PHE A 547 -26.31 -12.74 -40.64
C PHE A 547 -25.32 -11.57 -40.70
N GLU A 548 -24.66 -11.38 -41.85
CA GLU A 548 -23.73 -10.27 -42.09
C GLU A 548 -24.43 -8.91 -42.02
N GLU A 549 -25.56 -8.75 -42.72
CA GLU A 549 -26.38 -7.53 -42.71
C GLU A 549 -26.82 -7.13 -41.29
N LEU A 550 -27.35 -8.10 -40.52
CA LEU A 550 -27.78 -7.87 -39.14
C LEU A 550 -26.58 -7.57 -38.23
N SER A 551 -25.47 -8.27 -38.41
CA SER A 551 -24.25 -8.05 -37.63
C SER A 551 -23.69 -6.66 -37.85
N GLN A 552 -23.60 -6.19 -39.10
CA GLN A 552 -23.17 -4.82 -39.43
C GLN A 552 -24.07 -3.77 -38.80
N ARG A 553 -25.40 -3.96 -38.88
CA ARG A 553 -26.36 -3.04 -38.26
C ARG A 553 -26.21 -2.99 -36.74
N ILE A 554 -25.96 -4.13 -36.09
CA ILE A 554 -25.76 -4.20 -34.65
C ILE A 554 -24.43 -3.54 -34.26
N SER A 555 -23.33 -3.83 -34.98
CA SER A 555 -22.03 -3.19 -34.80
C SER A 555 -22.14 -1.67 -34.87
N HIS A 556 -22.78 -1.15 -35.92
CA HIS A 556 -22.97 0.29 -36.09
C HIS A 556 -23.76 0.93 -34.93
N GLY A 557 -24.77 0.23 -34.40
CA GLY A 557 -25.50 0.71 -33.22
C GLY A 557 -24.62 0.75 -31.97
N PHE A 558 -23.78 -0.27 -31.74
CA PHE A 558 -22.84 -0.27 -30.63
C PHE A 558 -21.73 0.78 -30.78
N GLU A 559 -21.27 1.07 -32.01
CA GLU A 559 -20.34 2.18 -32.27
C GLU A 559 -20.95 3.53 -31.89
N GLN A 560 -22.23 3.76 -32.20
CA GLN A 560 -22.92 4.98 -31.79
C GLN A 560 -23.03 5.09 -30.27
N ILE A 561 -23.30 3.97 -29.58
CA ILE A 561 -23.30 3.91 -28.11
C ILE A 561 -21.88 4.19 -27.57
N ALA A 562 -20.85 3.56 -28.12
CA ALA A 562 -19.46 3.76 -27.71
C ALA A 562 -19.01 5.22 -27.87
N ARG A 563 -19.40 5.90 -28.96
CA ARG A 563 -19.14 7.34 -29.14
C ARG A 563 -19.84 8.18 -28.07
N ALA A 564 -21.10 7.86 -27.74
CA ALA A 564 -21.85 8.56 -26.69
C ALA A 564 -21.27 8.30 -25.28
N ILE A 565 -20.68 7.13 -25.05
CA ILE A 565 -19.98 6.83 -23.79
C ILE A 565 -18.73 7.69 -23.66
N ASN A 566 -17.95 7.82 -24.73
CA ASN A 566 -16.69 8.55 -24.70
C ASN A 566 -16.87 10.07 -24.72
N SER A 567 -18.07 10.59 -24.98
CA SER A 567 -18.33 12.04 -25.00
C SER A 567 -18.51 12.67 -23.62
N HIS A 568 -18.62 11.89 -22.53
CA HIS A 568 -18.86 12.41 -21.19
C HIS A 568 -18.21 11.57 -20.09
N GLY A 569 -17.56 12.22 -19.11
CA GLY A 569 -16.85 11.55 -18.01
C GLY A 569 -17.72 10.59 -17.21
N ILE A 570 -18.85 11.08 -16.69
CA ILE A 570 -19.82 10.30 -15.87
C ILE A 570 -20.27 9.01 -16.57
N ILE A 571 -20.71 9.10 -17.83
CA ILE A 571 -21.16 7.91 -18.59
C ILE A 571 -20.00 6.98 -18.91
N ARG A 572 -18.83 7.54 -19.25
CA ARG A 572 -17.60 6.77 -19.47
C ARG A 572 -17.21 5.95 -18.24
N SER A 573 -17.28 6.55 -17.06
CA SER A 573 -17.01 5.88 -15.78
C SER A 573 -18.08 4.82 -15.49
N ALA A 574 -19.37 5.18 -15.53
CA ALA A 574 -20.44 4.25 -15.15
C ALA A 574 -20.49 3.00 -16.04
N LEU A 575 -20.20 3.16 -17.33
CA LEU A 575 -20.20 2.07 -18.30
C LEU A 575 -18.82 1.42 -18.50
N GLY A 576 -17.89 1.60 -17.55
CA GLY A 576 -16.56 0.98 -17.57
C GLY A 576 -16.60 -0.53 -17.84
N ARG A 577 -17.47 -1.28 -17.14
CA ARG A 577 -17.68 -2.73 -17.37
C ARG A 577 -18.09 -3.07 -18.79
N VAL A 578 -19.05 -2.34 -19.33
CA VAL A 578 -19.61 -2.64 -20.66
C VAL A 578 -18.65 -2.20 -21.75
N ARG A 579 -17.98 -1.06 -21.56
CA ARG A 579 -16.88 -0.60 -22.39
C ARG A 579 -15.77 -1.65 -22.44
N HIS A 580 -15.34 -2.15 -21.28
CA HIS A 580 -14.33 -3.20 -21.21
C HIS A 580 -14.77 -4.49 -21.93
N ALA A 581 -16.02 -4.93 -21.75
CA ALA A 581 -16.57 -6.09 -22.45
C ALA A 581 -16.68 -5.90 -23.98
N LEU A 582 -16.85 -4.67 -24.45
CA LEU A 582 -16.82 -4.32 -25.88
C LEU A 582 -15.38 -4.17 -26.43
N MET A 583 -14.46 -3.69 -25.60
CA MET A 583 -13.08 -3.31 -25.99
C MET A 583 -12.06 -4.43 -25.80
N GLN A 584 -12.34 -5.47 -25.02
CA GLN A 584 -11.55 -6.71 -25.05
C GLN A 584 -11.62 -7.26 -26.48
N ARG A 585 -10.61 -6.87 -27.26
CA ARG A 585 -10.40 -7.20 -28.65
C ARG A 585 -10.57 -8.70 -28.83
N GLU A 586 -11.14 -9.04 -29.99
CA GLU A 586 -10.83 -10.24 -30.76
C GLU A 586 -10.08 -11.29 -29.93
N ASN A 587 -10.80 -12.19 -29.25
CA ASN A 587 -10.36 -13.59 -29.41
C ASN A 587 -9.90 -13.74 -30.86
N LYS A 588 -8.58 -13.77 -31.07
CA LYS A 588 -7.96 -13.94 -32.37
C LYS A 588 -8.67 -15.15 -32.96
N PHE A 589 -9.59 -14.93 -33.90
CA PHE A 589 -10.18 -16.05 -34.59
C PHE A 589 -9.00 -16.69 -35.31
N GLN A 590 -8.66 -17.92 -34.95
CA GLN A 590 -7.57 -18.60 -35.60
C GLN A 590 -7.97 -18.82 -37.06
N ALA A 591 -7.00 -18.79 -37.97
CA ALA A 591 -7.24 -19.20 -39.35
C ALA A 591 -7.75 -20.65 -39.33
N GLY A 592 -9.07 -20.83 -39.52
CA GLY A 592 -9.76 -22.12 -39.36
C GLY A 592 -11.00 -22.11 -38.45
N ASP A 593 -11.27 -21.03 -37.70
CA ASP A 593 -12.47 -20.96 -36.85
C ASP A 593 -13.78 -20.99 -37.68
N SER A 594 -14.68 -21.91 -37.33
CA SER A 594 -15.96 -22.08 -38.03
C SER A 594 -16.83 -20.81 -37.93
N ILE A 595 -17.56 -20.49 -39.01
CA ILE A 595 -18.50 -19.35 -39.03
C ILE A 595 -19.50 -19.44 -37.86
N HIS A 596 -19.92 -20.65 -37.50
CA HIS A 596 -20.79 -20.93 -36.35
C HIS A 596 -20.17 -20.47 -35.02
N ARG A 597 -18.91 -20.85 -34.75
CA ARG A 597 -18.20 -20.44 -33.52
C ARG A 597 -18.06 -18.93 -33.44
N ARG A 598 -17.68 -18.30 -34.56
CA ARG A 598 -17.57 -16.83 -34.67
C ARG A 598 -18.91 -16.14 -34.39
N ALA A 599 -19.98 -16.63 -35.02
CA ALA A 599 -21.32 -16.10 -34.85
C ALA A 599 -21.84 -16.20 -33.40
N LYS A 600 -21.60 -17.33 -32.73
CA LYS A 600 -22.02 -17.58 -31.35
C LYS A 600 -21.28 -16.69 -30.34
N VAL A 601 -19.98 -16.50 -30.52
CA VAL A 601 -19.17 -15.58 -29.70
C VAL A 601 -19.64 -14.14 -29.90
N THR A 602 -19.85 -13.71 -31.14
CA THR A 602 -20.33 -12.36 -31.47
C THR A 602 -21.73 -12.09 -30.90
N LEU A 603 -22.67 -13.04 -31.02
CA LEU A 603 -24.00 -12.87 -30.43
C LEU A 603 -23.95 -12.76 -28.91
N ARG A 604 -23.17 -13.62 -28.22
CA ARG A 604 -23.03 -13.55 -26.76
C ARG A 604 -22.52 -12.18 -26.31
N ARG A 605 -21.57 -11.60 -27.06
CA ARG A 605 -21.04 -10.25 -26.80
C ARG A 605 -22.14 -9.20 -26.95
N TYR A 606 -22.93 -9.24 -28.02
CA TYR A 606 -24.04 -8.31 -28.21
C TYR A 606 -25.12 -8.44 -27.13
N GLU A 607 -25.47 -9.65 -26.71
CA GLU A 607 -26.43 -9.86 -25.62
C GLU A 607 -25.90 -9.33 -24.27
N LEU A 608 -24.62 -9.60 -23.96
CA LEU A 608 -23.99 -9.12 -22.74
C LEU A 608 -23.92 -7.59 -22.72
N ALA A 609 -23.48 -6.98 -23.82
CA ALA A 609 -23.40 -5.53 -23.96
C ALA A 609 -24.80 -4.89 -23.87
N TYR A 610 -25.77 -5.39 -24.64
CA TYR A 610 -27.16 -4.91 -24.61
C TYR A 610 -27.76 -4.94 -23.20
N LYS A 611 -27.65 -6.07 -22.49
CA LYS A 611 -28.20 -6.23 -21.13
C LYS A 611 -27.46 -5.36 -20.11
N GLY A 612 -26.14 -5.32 -20.18
CA GLY A 612 -25.29 -4.50 -19.31
C GLY A 612 -25.58 -3.01 -19.45
N PHE A 613 -25.70 -2.51 -20.68
CA PHE A 613 -26.09 -1.13 -20.95
C PHE A 613 -27.49 -0.82 -20.44
N GLU A 614 -28.47 -1.68 -20.76
CA GLU A 614 -29.86 -1.46 -20.38
C GLU A 614 -30.02 -1.37 -18.87
N ALA A 615 -29.41 -2.28 -18.11
CA ALA A 615 -29.49 -2.30 -16.66
C ALA A 615 -28.86 -1.06 -16.03
N THR A 616 -27.63 -0.72 -16.42
CA THR A 616 -26.85 0.39 -15.85
C THR A 616 -27.50 1.73 -16.16
N ILE A 617 -27.83 1.99 -17.43
CA ILE A 617 -28.38 3.28 -17.86
C ILE A 617 -29.79 3.51 -17.30
N ARG A 618 -30.60 2.47 -17.12
CA ARG A 618 -31.89 2.60 -16.41
C ARG A 618 -31.74 2.89 -14.92
N ARG A 619 -30.67 2.43 -14.26
CA ARG A 619 -30.39 2.77 -12.85
C ARG A 619 -29.97 4.23 -12.74
N ILE A 620 -29.05 4.68 -13.58
CA ILE A 620 -28.62 6.09 -13.66
C ILE A 620 -29.82 6.99 -13.92
N LYS A 621 -30.64 6.67 -14.94
CA LYS A 621 -31.84 7.46 -15.28
C LYS A 621 -32.79 7.62 -14.08
N ARG A 622 -33.04 6.54 -13.33
CA ARG A 622 -33.90 6.57 -12.14
C ARG A 622 -33.34 7.51 -11.08
N VAL A 623 -32.07 7.34 -10.70
CA VAL A 623 -31.42 8.20 -9.69
C VAL A 623 -31.43 9.66 -10.14
N MET A 624 -31.14 9.93 -11.41
CA MET A 624 -31.16 11.29 -11.95
C MET A 624 -32.56 11.92 -11.93
N ASP A 625 -33.60 11.15 -12.24
CA ASP A 625 -34.99 11.63 -12.17
C ASP A 625 -35.41 11.98 -10.74
N ASP A 626 -34.83 11.28 -9.76
CA ASP A 626 -35.09 11.53 -8.34
C ASP A 626 -34.33 12.78 -7.83
N ILE A 627 -33.06 12.96 -8.21
CA ILE A 627 -32.20 14.02 -7.63
C ILE A 627 -32.26 15.36 -8.37
N LEU A 628 -32.40 15.37 -9.70
CA LEU A 628 -32.25 16.58 -10.51
C LEU A 628 -33.32 17.64 -10.20
N PRO A 629 -34.61 17.28 -10.01
CA PRO A 629 -35.62 18.26 -9.60
C PRO A 629 -35.32 18.86 -8.23
N ALA A 630 -34.85 18.05 -7.28
CA ALA A 630 -34.52 18.52 -5.93
C ALA A 630 -33.30 19.45 -5.94
N LEU A 631 -32.24 19.13 -6.68
CA LEU A 631 -31.06 20.01 -6.82
C LEU A 631 -31.41 21.36 -7.46
N LYS A 632 -32.27 21.37 -8.48
CA LYS A 632 -32.76 22.61 -9.11
C LYS A 632 -33.56 23.46 -8.14
N GLU A 633 -34.50 22.83 -7.44
CA GLU A 633 -35.33 23.49 -6.43
C GLU A 633 -34.44 24.06 -5.32
N TYR A 634 -33.47 23.29 -4.81
CA TYR A 634 -32.50 23.76 -3.82
C TYR A 634 -31.69 24.96 -4.30
N SER A 635 -31.12 24.89 -5.51
CA SER A 635 -30.29 25.96 -6.08
C SER A 635 -31.04 27.30 -6.08
N ILE A 636 -32.28 27.30 -6.58
CA ILE A 636 -33.15 28.49 -6.62
C ILE A 636 -33.43 28.99 -5.20
N LEU A 637 -33.92 28.10 -4.32
CA LEU A 637 -34.33 28.48 -2.96
C LEU A 637 -33.16 28.97 -2.09
N SER A 638 -31.96 28.43 -2.30
CA SER A 638 -30.76 28.82 -1.55
C SER A 638 -30.36 30.28 -1.84
N GLN A 639 -30.61 30.77 -3.06
CA GLN A 639 -30.39 32.16 -3.44
C GLN A 639 -31.51 33.09 -2.91
N GLU A 640 -32.76 32.59 -2.85
CA GLU A 640 -33.93 33.34 -2.36
C GLU A 640 -33.96 33.55 -0.83
N ARG A 641 -33.12 32.82 -0.08
CA ARG A 641 -33.11 32.80 1.40
C ARG A 641 -32.82 34.17 2.05
N GLN A 642 -32.29 35.15 1.32
CA GLN A 642 -31.95 36.49 1.81
C GLN A 642 -32.97 37.58 1.41
N THR A 643 -34.19 37.22 1.05
CA THR A 643 -35.25 38.17 0.72
C THR A 643 -35.71 39.00 1.94
N LYS A 644 -36.18 40.24 1.71
CA LYS A 644 -36.62 41.17 2.79
C LYS A 644 -38.07 40.94 3.25
N ASP A 645 -38.86 40.14 2.53
CA ASP A 645 -40.28 39.92 2.83
C ASP A 645 -40.49 38.66 3.69
N LYS A 646 -41.09 38.85 4.86
CA LYS A 646 -41.27 37.78 5.87
C LYS A 646 -42.14 36.63 5.37
N GLU A 647 -43.19 36.92 4.59
CA GLU A 647 -44.08 35.87 4.06
C GLU A 647 -43.39 35.05 2.98
N GLN A 648 -42.67 35.72 2.08
CA GLN A 648 -41.85 35.07 1.05
C GLN A 648 -40.72 34.25 1.66
N THR A 649 -40.04 34.76 2.70
CA THR A 649 -39.03 33.99 3.43
C THR A 649 -39.64 32.78 4.15
N ALA A 650 -40.89 32.86 4.65
CA ALA A 650 -41.60 31.73 5.24
C ALA A 650 -41.92 30.62 4.23
N ASP A 651 -42.34 30.98 3.01
CA ASP A 651 -42.49 30.04 1.89
C ASP A 651 -41.15 29.40 1.52
N THR A 652 -40.07 30.19 1.45
CA THR A 652 -38.72 29.68 1.17
C THR A 652 -38.30 28.64 2.22
N HIS A 653 -38.51 28.89 3.51
CA HIS A 653 -38.24 27.91 4.57
C HIS A 653 -39.06 26.63 4.39
N PHE A 654 -40.37 26.71 4.15
CA PHE A 654 -41.20 25.52 3.93
C PHE A 654 -40.70 24.69 2.74
N ARG A 655 -40.42 25.36 1.61
CA ARG A 655 -39.94 24.72 0.38
C ARG A 655 -38.52 24.15 0.54
N LEU A 656 -37.64 24.82 1.30
CA LEU A 656 -36.33 24.28 1.67
C LEU A 656 -36.48 23.02 2.55
N GLY A 657 -37.40 23.03 3.52
CA GLY A 657 -37.74 21.85 4.32
C GLY A 657 -38.19 20.67 3.46
N MET A 658 -39.07 20.92 2.49
CA MET A 658 -39.50 19.92 1.52
C MET A 658 -38.35 19.42 0.63
N CYS A 659 -37.48 20.33 0.20
CA CYS A 659 -36.32 20.00 -0.61
C CYS A 659 -35.34 19.11 0.17
N PHE A 660 -34.99 19.48 1.41
CA PHE A 660 -34.16 18.67 2.29
C PHE A 660 -34.79 17.31 2.60
N LYS A 661 -36.12 17.26 2.81
CA LYS A 661 -36.84 15.99 3.00
C LYS A 661 -36.73 15.07 1.77
N LYS A 662 -36.93 15.60 0.56
CA LYS A 662 -36.74 14.85 -0.71
C LYS A 662 -35.29 14.39 -0.89
N MET A 663 -34.33 15.22 -0.48
CA MET A 663 -32.89 14.92 -0.50
C MET A 663 -32.43 14.04 0.68
N GLY A 664 -33.34 13.52 1.51
CA GLY A 664 -33.02 12.71 2.70
C GLY A 664 -32.16 13.42 3.75
N CYS A 665 -32.09 14.74 3.72
CA CYS A 665 -31.42 15.59 4.69
C CYS A 665 -32.39 15.95 5.85
N LEU A 666 -32.98 14.94 6.49
CA LEU A 666 -34.12 15.11 7.40
C LEU A 666 -33.84 16.10 8.55
N ARG A 667 -32.66 16.06 9.18
CA ARG A 667 -32.28 17.01 10.23
C ARG A 667 -32.16 18.46 9.75
N ARG A 668 -31.74 18.68 8.50
CA ARG A 668 -31.75 20.04 7.92
C ARG A 668 -33.14 20.50 7.54
N ALA A 669 -34.06 19.57 7.29
CA ALA A 669 -35.47 19.90 7.06
C ALA A 669 -36.18 20.37 8.33
N ILE A 670 -35.80 19.86 9.51
CA ILE A 670 -36.40 20.22 10.81
C ILE A 670 -36.41 21.74 11.05
N PRO A 671 -35.27 22.45 11.12
CA PRO A 671 -35.26 23.87 11.45
C PRO A 671 -35.99 24.71 10.39
N GLU A 672 -36.02 24.26 9.13
CA GLU A 672 -36.77 24.95 8.07
C GLU A 672 -38.28 24.82 8.24
N PHE A 673 -38.77 23.62 8.60
CA PHE A 673 -40.18 23.41 8.92
C PHE A 673 -40.59 24.09 10.24
N GLU A 674 -39.72 24.07 11.25
CA GLU A 674 -39.94 24.80 12.51
C GLU A 674 -40.05 26.30 12.24
N GLN A 675 -39.14 26.86 11.44
CA GLN A 675 -39.17 28.29 11.12
C GLN A 675 -40.42 28.69 10.33
N ALA A 676 -40.83 27.87 9.36
CA ALA A 676 -42.08 28.06 8.61
C ALA A 676 -43.31 28.00 9.54
N ALA A 677 -43.35 27.02 10.45
CA ALA A 677 -44.40 26.87 11.44
C ALA A 677 -44.47 28.04 12.44
N ILE A 678 -43.32 28.51 12.94
CA ILE A 678 -43.20 29.67 13.84
C ILE A 678 -43.73 30.94 13.18
N TRP A 679 -43.50 31.11 11.87
CA TRP A 679 -44.02 32.24 11.11
C TRP A 679 -45.46 32.06 10.63
N GLY A 680 -46.10 30.94 10.95
CA GLY A 680 -47.50 30.67 10.64
C GLY A 680 -47.77 30.27 9.19
N TYR A 681 -46.74 30.12 8.36
CA TYR A 681 -46.89 29.72 6.97
C TYR A 681 -47.04 28.20 6.89
N LYS A 682 -48.17 27.72 6.33
CA LYS A 682 -48.47 26.28 6.21
C LYS A 682 -48.16 25.50 7.51
N ARG A 683 -48.56 26.07 8.65
CA ARG A 683 -48.17 25.59 9.98
C ARG A 683 -48.55 24.13 10.20
N GLU A 684 -49.77 23.73 9.86
CA GLU A 684 -50.24 22.34 10.00
C GLU A 684 -49.46 21.37 9.11
N GLU A 685 -49.22 21.71 7.83
CA GLU A 685 -48.38 20.89 6.93
C GLU A 685 -46.96 20.74 7.47
N SER A 686 -46.38 21.83 7.98
CA SER A 686 -45.02 21.85 8.54
C SER A 686 -44.91 20.96 9.78
N LEU A 687 -45.84 21.10 10.73
CA LEU A 687 -45.91 20.26 11.94
C LEU A 687 -46.17 18.78 11.58
N GLY A 688 -47.03 18.50 10.59
CA GLY A 688 -47.23 17.14 10.09
C GLY A 688 -45.96 16.53 9.51
N HIS A 689 -45.18 17.31 8.76
CA HIS A 689 -43.88 16.87 8.25
C HIS A 689 -42.83 16.67 9.36
N LEU A 690 -42.82 17.52 10.37
CA LEU A 690 -41.95 17.36 11.55
C LEU A 690 -42.28 16.06 12.30
N VAL A 691 -43.56 15.76 12.51
CA VAL A 691 -43.99 14.48 13.11
C VAL A 691 -43.49 13.28 12.29
N ASP A 692 -43.64 13.29 10.96
CA ASP A 692 -43.12 12.23 10.09
C ASP A 692 -41.59 12.07 10.19
N ILE A 693 -40.87 13.19 10.24
CA ILE A 693 -39.42 13.23 10.35
C ILE A 693 -38.97 12.65 11.69
N TYR A 694 -39.55 13.12 12.79
CA TYR A 694 -39.21 12.64 14.14
C TYR A 694 -39.51 11.14 14.31
N ILE A 695 -40.61 10.62 13.75
CA ILE A 695 -40.89 9.17 13.74
C ILE A 695 -39.83 8.39 12.95
N THR A 696 -39.36 8.95 11.84
CA THR A 696 -38.36 8.32 10.98
C THR A 696 -36.97 8.32 11.64
N LEU A 697 -36.63 9.38 12.36
CA LEU A 697 -35.40 9.52 13.15
C LEU A 697 -35.46 8.80 14.51
N GLU A 698 -36.54 8.06 14.80
CA GLU A 698 -36.75 7.34 16.06
C GLU A 698 -36.77 8.27 17.31
N GLN A 699 -37.10 9.55 17.10
CA GLN A 699 -37.25 10.61 18.10
C GLN A 699 -38.72 10.71 18.57
N PHE A 700 -39.14 9.75 19.40
CA PHE A 700 -40.56 9.57 19.71
C PHE A 700 -41.14 10.67 20.63
N GLU A 701 -40.34 11.28 21.50
CA GLU A 701 -40.83 12.35 22.38
C GLU A 701 -41.08 13.65 21.61
N GLU A 702 -40.16 14.00 20.72
CA GLU A 702 -40.27 15.14 19.82
C GLU A 702 -41.46 14.94 18.86
N ALA A 703 -41.66 13.72 18.34
CA ALA A 703 -42.83 13.38 17.54
C ALA A 703 -44.14 13.59 18.32
N GLN A 704 -44.20 13.20 19.59
CA GLN A 704 -45.38 13.42 20.44
C GLN A 704 -45.59 14.90 20.78
N SER A 705 -44.52 15.64 21.07
CA SER A 705 -44.61 17.07 21.33
C SER A 705 -45.14 17.82 20.10
N CYS A 706 -44.59 17.50 18.93
CA CYS A 706 -45.02 18.09 17.68
C CYS A 706 -46.47 17.70 17.30
N LEU A 707 -46.91 16.49 17.64
CA LEU A 707 -48.30 16.06 17.48
C LEU A 707 -49.26 16.85 18.38
N ARG A 708 -48.87 17.12 19.64
CA ARG A 708 -49.66 17.97 20.55
C ARG A 708 -49.79 19.39 20.01
N GLU A 709 -48.75 19.93 19.40
CA GLU A 709 -48.77 21.25 18.77
C GLU A 709 -49.60 21.29 17.48
N LEU A 710 -49.58 20.22 16.69
CA LEU A 710 -50.39 20.05 15.49
C LEU A 710 -51.89 20.07 15.83
N ASN A 711 -52.28 19.44 16.94
CA ASN A 711 -53.66 19.33 17.41
C ASN A 711 -54.65 18.93 16.28
N PRO A 712 -54.42 17.80 15.59
CA PRO A 712 -55.28 17.36 14.49
C PRO A 712 -56.64 16.87 15.02
N ASP A 713 -57.55 16.49 14.13
CA ASP A 713 -58.80 15.88 14.56
C ASP A 713 -58.57 14.58 15.37
N PRO A 714 -59.48 14.19 16.28
CA PRO A 714 -59.26 13.05 17.16
C PRO A 714 -59.01 11.70 16.45
N GLN A 715 -59.51 11.52 15.23
CA GLN A 715 -59.29 10.26 14.49
C GLN A 715 -57.89 10.21 13.91
N GLU A 716 -57.42 11.32 13.33
CA GLU A 716 -56.06 11.42 12.80
C GLU A 716 -55.02 11.49 13.92
N GLU A 717 -55.32 12.13 15.05
CA GLU A 717 -54.45 12.11 16.24
C GLU A 717 -54.20 10.67 16.71
N GLU A 718 -55.27 9.88 16.87
CA GLU A 718 -55.16 8.48 17.29
C GLU A 718 -54.38 7.64 16.28
N ARG A 719 -54.60 7.87 14.98
CA ARG A 719 -53.86 7.19 13.92
C ARG A 719 -52.35 7.48 13.98
N ILE A 720 -51.97 8.74 14.21
CA ILE A 720 -50.56 9.13 14.33
C ILE A 720 -49.96 8.57 15.64
N ARG A 721 -50.69 8.63 16.77
CA ARG A 721 -50.26 8.01 18.04
C ARG A 721 -50.00 6.51 17.89
N GLN A 722 -50.89 5.79 17.21
CA GLN A 722 -50.71 4.36 16.95
C GLN A 722 -49.50 4.09 16.05
N ARG A 723 -49.22 4.97 15.08
CA ARG A 723 -48.02 4.88 14.22
C ARG A 723 -46.73 5.09 15.02
N ILE A 724 -46.71 6.10 15.90
CA ILE A 724 -45.60 6.36 16.84
C ILE A 724 -45.38 5.12 17.72
N LEU A 725 -46.43 4.61 18.35
CA LEU A 725 -46.37 3.45 19.25
C LEU A 725 -45.87 2.19 18.52
N THR A 726 -46.44 1.87 17.36
CA THR A 726 -46.04 0.70 16.56
C THR A 726 -44.57 0.77 16.13
N LYS A 727 -44.09 1.96 15.75
CA LYS A 727 -42.67 2.16 15.39
C LYS A 727 -41.78 2.03 16.63
N LYS A 728 -42.18 2.63 17.76
CA LYS A 728 -41.49 2.53 19.05
C LYS A 728 -41.32 1.07 19.49
N GLU A 729 -42.39 0.28 19.47
CA GLU A 729 -42.37 -1.15 19.83
C GLU A 729 -41.47 -1.97 18.92
N LYS A 730 -41.52 -1.74 17.60
CA LYS A 730 -40.63 -2.44 16.64
C LYS A 730 -39.16 -2.11 16.89
N CYS A 731 -38.82 -0.85 17.16
CA CYS A 731 -37.46 -0.44 17.46
C CYS A 731 -36.97 -1.05 18.78
N LEU A 732 -37.79 -1.00 19.83
CA LEU A 732 -37.50 -1.60 21.12
C LEU A 732 -37.20 -3.10 21.00
N MET A 733 -38.08 -3.85 20.31
CA MET A 733 -37.90 -5.29 20.11
C MET A 733 -36.63 -5.62 19.32
N ARG A 734 -36.33 -4.84 18.27
CA ARG A 734 -35.11 -4.99 17.48
C ARG A 734 -33.85 -4.80 18.34
N TYR A 735 -33.77 -3.70 19.09
CA TYR A 735 -32.61 -3.39 19.92
C TYR A 735 -32.47 -4.34 21.10
N LEU A 736 -33.56 -4.72 21.75
CA LEU A 736 -33.51 -5.66 22.87
C LEU A 736 -33.07 -7.06 22.42
N THR A 737 -33.50 -7.51 21.24
CA THR A 737 -33.06 -8.79 20.66
C THR A 737 -31.57 -8.76 20.38
N LYS A 738 -31.09 -7.73 19.68
CA LYS A 738 -29.66 -7.54 19.40
C LYS A 738 -28.83 -7.42 20.69
N ALA A 739 -29.31 -6.69 21.71
CA ALA A 739 -28.64 -6.58 23.01
C ALA A 739 -28.47 -7.95 23.70
N LYS A 740 -29.51 -8.79 23.68
CA LYS A 740 -29.49 -10.14 24.26
C LYS A 740 -28.52 -11.04 23.53
N GLU A 741 -28.61 -11.10 22.20
CA GLU A 741 -27.73 -11.94 21.36
C GLU A 741 -26.27 -11.60 21.63
N ARG A 742 -25.91 -10.32 21.61
CA ARG A 742 -24.53 -9.87 21.80
C ARG A 742 -24.01 -10.10 23.22
N SER A 743 -24.85 -9.91 24.23
CA SER A 743 -24.53 -10.25 25.62
C SER A 743 -24.29 -11.74 25.84
N LEU A 744 -25.00 -12.61 25.10
CA LEU A 744 -24.79 -14.07 25.13
C LEU A 744 -23.52 -14.50 24.40
N GLU A 745 -23.19 -13.82 23.30
CA GLU A 745 -21.95 -14.02 22.53
C GLU A 745 -20.70 -13.49 23.26
N GLY A 746 -20.87 -12.74 24.35
CA GLY A 746 -19.77 -12.08 25.07
C GLY A 746 -19.31 -10.77 24.42
N ASP A 747 -19.98 -10.30 23.37
CA ASP A 747 -19.75 -8.99 22.74
C ASP A 747 -20.35 -7.87 23.61
N PHE A 748 -19.68 -7.61 24.73
CA PHE A 748 -20.06 -6.57 25.68
C PHE A 748 -20.11 -5.18 25.03
N VAL A 749 -19.29 -4.93 23.99
CA VAL A 749 -19.26 -3.67 23.24
C VAL A 749 -20.61 -3.40 22.59
N ASN A 750 -21.12 -4.34 21.78
CA ASN A 750 -22.44 -4.19 21.17
C ASN A 750 -23.56 -4.27 22.20
N ALA A 751 -23.44 -5.15 23.19
CA ALA A 751 -24.45 -5.30 24.22
C ALA A 751 -24.69 -3.98 24.96
N ILE A 752 -23.63 -3.23 25.29
CA ILE A 752 -23.72 -1.89 25.87
C ILE A 752 -24.45 -0.93 24.92
N VAL A 753 -24.05 -0.88 23.64
CA VAL A 753 -24.64 0.03 22.64
C VAL A 753 -26.15 -0.21 22.51
N TYR A 754 -26.56 -1.46 22.28
CA TYR A 754 -27.97 -1.78 22.12
C TYR A 754 -28.78 -1.63 23.41
N ALA A 755 -28.21 -1.99 24.56
CA ALA A 755 -28.89 -1.79 25.84
C ALA A 755 -29.15 -0.29 26.09
N ARG A 756 -28.19 0.58 25.78
CA ARG A 756 -28.38 2.04 25.85
C ARG A 756 -29.46 2.54 24.90
N LYS A 757 -29.55 2.00 23.68
CA LYS A 757 -30.65 2.33 22.75
C LYS A 757 -32.01 1.92 23.27
N VAL A 758 -32.12 0.75 23.91
CA VAL A 758 -33.37 0.35 24.56
C VAL A 758 -33.70 1.32 25.69
N LEU A 759 -32.74 1.66 26.55
CA LEU A 759 -32.95 2.58 27.68
C LEU A 759 -33.26 4.02 27.25
N ALA A 760 -32.79 4.45 26.08
CA ALA A 760 -33.16 5.75 25.51
C ALA A 760 -34.65 5.81 25.08
N ILE A 761 -35.23 4.66 24.70
CA ILE A 761 -36.64 4.55 24.27
C ILE A 761 -37.56 4.16 25.44
N ASP A 762 -37.06 3.32 26.35
CA ASP A 762 -37.72 2.76 27.53
C ASP A 762 -36.75 2.75 28.72
N PRO A 763 -36.65 3.87 29.46
CA PRO A 763 -35.75 4.00 30.61
C PRO A 763 -36.02 2.98 31.73
N GLU A 764 -37.23 2.44 31.82
CA GLU A 764 -37.68 1.49 32.85
C GLU A 764 -37.44 0.01 32.45
N SER A 765 -36.73 -0.23 31.34
CA SER A 765 -36.47 -1.59 30.85
C SER A 765 -35.49 -2.36 31.75
N ASP A 766 -36.02 -3.16 32.68
CA ASP A 766 -35.23 -4.01 33.59
C ASP A 766 -34.22 -4.89 32.85
N ILE A 767 -34.64 -5.49 31.74
CA ILE A 767 -33.81 -6.41 30.94
C ILE A 767 -32.62 -5.65 30.33
N ALA A 768 -32.85 -4.45 29.79
CA ALA A 768 -31.77 -3.66 29.20
C ALA A 768 -30.80 -3.16 30.28
N SER A 769 -31.31 -2.73 31.43
CA SER A 769 -30.49 -2.34 32.59
C SER A 769 -29.61 -3.49 33.09
N GLN A 770 -30.14 -4.72 33.17
CA GLN A 770 -29.37 -5.91 33.54
C GLN A 770 -28.28 -6.25 32.51
N ILE A 771 -28.60 -6.20 31.22
CA ILE A 771 -27.63 -6.45 30.14
C ILE A 771 -26.53 -5.38 30.19
N LEU A 772 -26.89 -4.11 30.36
CA LEU A 772 -25.95 -3.01 30.46
C LEU A 772 -25.01 -3.20 31.66
N ALA A 773 -25.55 -3.46 32.85
CA ALA A 773 -24.75 -3.69 34.05
C ALA A 773 -23.75 -4.85 33.87
N LYS A 774 -24.24 -6.02 33.43
CA LYS A 774 -23.38 -7.20 33.15
C LYS A 774 -22.28 -6.87 32.14
N SER A 775 -22.62 -6.15 31.08
CA SER A 775 -21.66 -5.82 30.01
C SER A 775 -20.65 -4.76 30.46
N LEU A 776 -21.04 -3.84 31.34
CA LEU A 776 -20.13 -2.88 31.98
C LEU A 776 -19.17 -3.57 32.96
N ASP A 777 -19.62 -4.58 33.70
CA ASP A 777 -18.75 -5.39 34.57
C ASP A 777 -17.72 -6.16 33.73
N GLN A 778 -18.16 -6.82 32.64
CA GLN A 778 -17.26 -7.49 31.70
C GLN A 778 -16.25 -6.52 31.08
N ARG A 779 -16.67 -5.30 30.73
CA ARG A 779 -15.77 -4.24 30.27
C ARG A 779 -14.71 -3.91 31.33
N GLN A 780 -15.12 -3.78 32.59
CA GLN A 780 -14.22 -3.42 33.68
C GLN A 780 -13.20 -4.53 33.99
N GLU A 781 -13.65 -5.79 34.00
CA GLU A 781 -12.76 -6.96 34.13
C GLU A 781 -11.73 -7.00 33.01
N LYS A 782 -12.16 -6.73 31.76
CA LYS A 782 -11.26 -6.74 30.62
C LYS A 782 -10.24 -5.60 30.68
N ILE A 783 -10.67 -4.39 31.06
CA ILE A 783 -9.76 -3.26 31.30
C ILE A 783 -8.71 -3.63 32.36
N ALA A 784 -9.12 -4.24 33.48
CA ALA A 784 -8.21 -4.63 34.54
C ALA A 784 -7.19 -5.70 34.10
N ALA A 785 -7.65 -6.74 33.41
CA ALA A 785 -6.79 -7.78 32.85
C ALA A 785 -5.77 -7.20 31.87
N THR A 786 -6.21 -6.29 31.02
CA THR A 786 -5.37 -5.62 30.05
C THR A 786 -4.35 -4.65 30.70
N GLN A 787 -4.74 -3.93 31.75
CA GLN A 787 -3.80 -3.10 32.52
C GLN A 787 -2.69 -3.93 33.17
N GLU A 788 -3.03 -5.14 33.65
CA GLU A 788 -2.05 -6.09 34.17
C GLU A 788 -1.09 -6.58 33.07
N GLU A 789 -1.61 -6.92 31.88
CA GLU A 789 -0.79 -7.30 30.72
C GLU A 789 0.16 -6.16 30.31
N ILE A 790 -0.33 -4.91 30.26
CA ILE A 790 0.52 -3.74 29.99
C ILE A 790 1.59 -3.58 31.05
N ARG A 791 1.24 -3.74 32.34
CA ARG A 791 2.22 -3.62 33.43
C ARG A 791 3.34 -4.64 33.27
N GLN A 792 2.99 -5.90 33.03
CA GLN A 792 3.97 -6.97 32.80
C GLN A 792 4.84 -6.69 31.57
N PHE A 793 4.21 -6.22 30.49
CA PHE A 793 4.92 -5.86 29.27
C PHE A 793 5.89 -4.68 29.47
N ARG A 794 5.51 -3.66 30.25
CA ARG A 794 6.41 -2.54 30.60
C ARG A 794 7.61 -3.02 31.40
N GLU A 795 7.38 -3.82 32.43
CA GLU A 795 8.46 -4.40 33.23
C GLU A 795 9.42 -5.23 32.35
N GLU A 796 8.88 -5.99 31.40
CA GLU A 796 9.71 -6.77 30.47
C GLU A 796 10.50 -5.88 29.49
N THR A 797 9.88 -4.82 28.98
CA THR A 797 10.50 -3.88 28.04
C THR A 797 11.61 -3.07 28.72
N GLU A 798 11.37 -2.58 29.93
CA GLU A 798 12.38 -1.89 30.73
C GLU A 798 13.56 -2.81 31.03
N ARG A 799 13.31 -4.06 31.44
CA ARG A 799 14.38 -5.06 31.66
C ARG A 799 15.20 -5.30 30.40
N LYS A 800 14.56 -5.44 29.23
CA LYS A 800 15.26 -5.61 27.94
C LYS A 800 16.10 -4.40 27.56
N GLN A 801 15.59 -3.18 27.76
CA GLN A 801 16.32 -1.96 27.48
C GLN A 801 17.51 -1.76 28.43
N GLU A 802 17.33 -2.05 29.71
CA GLU A 802 18.40 -2.00 30.71
C GLU A 802 19.52 -3.00 30.37
N LEU A 803 19.17 -4.24 30.04
CA LEU A 803 20.11 -5.25 29.57
C LEU A 803 20.92 -4.76 28.35
N ALA A 804 20.26 -4.19 27.35
CA ALA A 804 20.91 -3.66 26.15
C ALA A 804 21.87 -2.50 26.46
N ARG A 805 21.48 -1.57 27.35
CA ARG A 805 22.33 -0.46 27.80
C ARG A 805 23.57 -0.98 28.54
N ASN A 806 23.39 -1.93 29.45
CA ASN A 806 24.48 -2.53 30.21
C ASN A 806 25.46 -3.30 29.31
N LEU A 807 24.96 -4.08 28.34
CA LEU A 807 25.80 -4.75 27.33
C LEU A 807 26.59 -3.74 26.48
N SER A 808 25.97 -2.65 26.06
CA SER A 808 26.65 -1.58 25.30
C SER A 808 27.75 -0.91 26.12
N ARG A 809 27.45 -0.57 27.38
CA ARG A 809 28.42 0.01 28.33
C ARG A 809 29.60 -0.93 28.60
N ALA A 810 29.33 -2.21 28.86
CA ALA A 810 30.37 -3.20 29.10
C ALA A 810 31.28 -3.39 27.89
N ARG A 811 30.73 -3.44 26.67
CA ARG A 811 31.51 -3.51 25.41
C ARG A 811 32.44 -2.32 25.25
N LYS A 812 31.94 -1.11 25.53
CA LYS A 812 32.75 0.13 25.47
C LYS A 812 33.91 0.08 26.47
N LEU A 813 33.67 -0.36 27.69
CA LEU A 813 34.73 -0.50 28.72
C LEU A 813 35.82 -1.51 28.32
N VAL A 814 35.45 -2.62 27.66
CA VAL A 814 36.44 -3.57 27.09
C VAL A 814 37.32 -2.89 26.04
N GLN A 815 36.75 -2.04 25.18
CA GLN A 815 37.52 -1.29 24.16
C GLN A 815 38.46 -0.24 24.79
N GLU A 816 38.06 0.35 25.91
CA GLU A 816 38.85 1.32 26.68
C GLU A 816 39.89 0.65 27.61
N ASN A 817 40.03 -0.68 27.56
CA ASN A 817 40.87 -1.50 28.44
C ASN A 817 40.51 -1.42 29.94
N ALA A 818 39.30 -0.95 30.28
CA ALA A 818 38.78 -0.89 31.65
C ALA A 818 38.16 -2.25 32.06
N PHE A 819 38.99 -3.30 32.08
CA PHE A 819 38.51 -4.69 32.16
C PHE A 819 37.79 -5.04 33.47
N ASP A 820 38.22 -4.53 34.63
CA ASP A 820 37.58 -4.81 35.91
C ASP A 820 36.14 -4.31 35.98
N GLN A 821 35.89 -3.11 35.44
CA GLN A 821 34.54 -2.53 35.37
C GLN A 821 33.66 -3.30 34.37
N ALA A 822 34.22 -3.70 33.23
CA ALA A 822 33.51 -4.53 32.27
C ALA A 822 33.13 -5.91 32.85
N ILE A 823 34.04 -6.55 33.60
CA ILE A 823 33.79 -7.83 34.28
C ILE A 823 32.64 -7.69 35.28
N SER A 824 32.63 -6.63 36.10
CA SER A 824 31.53 -6.38 37.04
C SER A 824 30.18 -6.32 36.33
N ILE A 825 30.06 -5.53 35.27
CA ILE A 825 28.80 -5.38 34.54
C ILE A 825 28.38 -6.70 33.86
N TYR A 826 29.32 -7.45 33.26
CA TYR A 826 28.98 -8.74 32.68
C TYR A 826 28.57 -9.77 33.74
N GLN A 827 29.17 -9.78 34.92
CA GLN A 827 28.77 -10.64 36.02
C GLN A 827 27.39 -10.26 36.58
N GLU A 828 27.09 -8.96 36.68
CA GLU A 828 25.75 -8.47 37.05
C GLU A 828 24.70 -8.92 36.03
N ILE A 829 25.01 -8.85 34.73
CA ILE A 829 24.14 -9.35 33.66
C ILE A 829 23.94 -10.87 33.79
N LEU A 830 25.01 -11.62 34.05
CA LEU A 830 24.93 -13.09 34.17
C LEU A 830 24.30 -13.56 35.49
N ALA A 831 24.25 -12.72 36.52
CA ALA A 831 23.49 -13.00 37.74
C ALA A 831 21.98 -13.03 37.48
N THR A 832 21.48 -12.20 36.55
CA THR A 832 20.06 -12.15 36.18
C THR A 832 19.73 -12.95 34.91
N HIS A 833 20.69 -13.08 33.98
CA HIS A 833 20.57 -13.77 32.71
C HIS A 833 21.70 -14.78 32.53
N GLN A 834 21.62 -15.89 33.27
CA GLN A 834 22.68 -16.90 33.37
C GLN A 834 23.11 -17.51 32.02
N ASP A 835 22.24 -17.53 31.02
CA ASP A 835 22.50 -18.15 29.72
C ASP A 835 22.71 -17.13 28.57
N HIS A 836 23.23 -15.92 28.86
CA HIS A 836 23.36 -14.87 27.84
C HIS A 836 24.69 -14.95 27.05
N PRO A 837 24.70 -15.37 25.77
CA PRO A 837 25.93 -15.66 25.02
C PRO A 837 26.85 -14.44 24.87
N GLU A 838 26.29 -13.27 24.58
CA GLU A 838 27.09 -12.06 24.37
C GLU A 838 27.78 -11.63 25.68
N ALA A 839 27.16 -11.92 26.83
CA ALA A 839 27.73 -11.56 28.11
C ALA A 839 28.90 -12.49 28.46
N HIS A 840 28.74 -13.80 28.28
CA HIS A 840 29.85 -14.77 28.40
C HIS A 840 30.99 -14.48 27.42
N PHE A 841 30.68 -14.12 26.17
CA PHE A 841 31.70 -13.77 25.19
C PHE A 841 32.44 -12.50 25.59
N GLY A 842 31.72 -11.45 26.00
CA GLY A 842 32.29 -10.21 26.52
C GLY A 842 33.15 -10.41 27.76
N LEU A 843 32.70 -11.25 28.69
CA LEU A 843 33.41 -11.62 29.91
C LEU A 843 34.71 -12.37 29.60
N SER A 844 34.68 -13.32 28.65
CA SER A 844 35.88 -14.02 28.19
C SER A 844 36.91 -13.07 27.60
N ARG A 845 36.48 -12.06 26.82
CA ARG A 845 37.35 -11.03 26.24
C ARG A 845 37.97 -10.15 27.31
N ALA A 846 37.18 -9.75 28.32
CA ALA A 846 37.68 -8.96 29.43
C ALA A 846 38.73 -9.73 30.26
N TYR A 847 38.49 -11.01 30.56
CA TYR A 847 39.47 -11.87 31.23
C TYR A 847 40.75 -12.09 30.42
N ARG A 848 40.65 -12.29 29.09
CA ARG A 848 41.82 -12.34 28.20
C ARG A 848 42.62 -11.03 28.24
N GLY A 849 41.94 -9.88 28.26
CA GLY A 849 42.57 -8.56 28.43
C GLY A 849 43.35 -8.44 29.74
N LYS A 850 42.82 -8.99 30.83
CA LYS A 850 43.51 -9.11 32.13
C LYS A 850 44.56 -10.21 32.20
N LYS A 851 44.69 -11.04 31.16
CA LYS A 851 45.52 -12.26 31.14
C LYS A 851 45.08 -13.31 32.19
N ASP A 852 43.83 -13.27 32.62
CA ASP A 852 43.22 -14.35 33.42
C ASP A 852 42.74 -15.45 32.47
N TRP A 853 43.70 -16.24 32.00
CA TRP A 853 43.46 -17.27 30.99
C TRP A 853 42.54 -18.39 31.50
N GLN A 854 42.60 -18.69 32.80
CA GLN A 854 41.75 -19.72 33.40
C GLN A 854 40.29 -19.29 33.43
N ALA A 855 40.00 -18.04 33.83
CA ALA A 855 38.65 -17.52 33.79
C ALA A 855 38.11 -17.40 32.36
N ALA A 856 38.92 -16.88 31.43
CA ALA A 856 38.56 -16.83 30.01
C ALA A 856 38.22 -18.21 29.42
N CYS A 857 39.01 -19.23 29.77
CA CYS A 857 38.80 -20.60 29.33
C CYS A 857 37.45 -21.14 29.81
N ARG A 858 37.07 -20.92 31.07
CA ARG A 858 35.77 -21.35 31.61
C ARG A 858 34.60 -20.76 30.83
N GLU A 859 34.62 -19.46 30.56
CA GLU A 859 33.54 -18.79 29.82
C GLU A 859 33.43 -19.29 28.38
N LEU A 860 34.57 -19.50 27.71
CA LEU A 860 34.59 -20.01 26.33
C LEU A 860 34.21 -21.49 26.23
N LEU A 861 34.55 -22.32 27.22
CA LEU A 861 34.09 -23.70 27.29
C LEU A 861 32.57 -23.75 27.44
N TRP A 862 32.03 -22.93 28.33
CA TRP A 862 30.58 -22.79 28.52
C TRP A 862 29.86 -22.44 27.21
N LEU A 863 30.41 -21.48 26.45
CA LEU A 863 29.90 -21.09 25.12
C LEU A 863 30.01 -22.25 24.10
N SER A 864 31.12 -22.98 24.11
CA SER A 864 31.39 -24.06 23.15
C SER A 864 30.44 -25.25 23.31
N GLU A 865 29.89 -25.45 24.51
CA GLU A 865 28.91 -26.51 24.77
C GLU A 865 27.52 -26.15 24.27
N ARG A 866 27.15 -24.86 24.26
CA ARG A 866 25.75 -24.40 24.20
C ARG A 866 25.33 -23.68 22.91
N TYR A 867 26.23 -23.16 22.09
CA TYR A 867 25.85 -22.37 20.89
C TYR A 867 26.16 -23.05 19.55
N ALA A 868 25.38 -22.71 18.52
CA ALA A 868 25.44 -23.36 17.20
C ALA A 868 26.63 -22.89 16.33
N ASN A 869 27.11 -21.65 16.47
CA ASN A 869 28.24 -21.13 15.70
C ASN A 869 29.55 -21.20 16.52
N LYS A 870 30.09 -22.42 16.64
CA LYS A 870 31.21 -22.73 17.54
C LYS A 870 32.59 -22.39 16.97
N ALA A 871 32.69 -22.11 15.67
CA ALA A 871 33.98 -22.00 14.99
C ALA A 871 34.86 -20.89 15.59
N GLN A 872 34.30 -19.68 15.77
CA GLN A 872 34.98 -18.57 16.41
C GLN A 872 35.30 -18.84 17.90
N VAL A 873 34.37 -19.47 18.64
CA VAL A 873 34.57 -19.80 20.06
C VAL A 873 35.72 -20.79 20.24
N HIS A 874 35.83 -21.79 19.35
CA HIS A 874 36.94 -22.74 19.34
C HIS A 874 38.27 -22.10 18.94
N ALA A 875 38.26 -21.12 18.03
CA ALA A 875 39.46 -20.33 17.72
C ALA A 875 39.92 -19.54 18.96
N ASP A 876 39.01 -18.88 19.66
CA ASP A 876 39.31 -18.13 20.88
C ASP A 876 39.78 -19.05 22.03
N LEU A 877 39.23 -20.27 22.16
CA LEU A 877 39.74 -21.30 23.08
C LEU A 877 41.17 -21.69 22.76
N GLY A 878 41.47 -21.91 21.47
CA GLY A 878 42.82 -22.26 21.02
C GLY A 878 43.83 -21.18 21.39
N ASP A 879 43.47 -19.90 21.25
CA ASP A 879 44.30 -18.76 21.67
C ASP A 879 44.55 -18.72 23.18
N VAL A 880 43.53 -19.03 23.97
CA VAL A 880 43.63 -19.09 25.43
C VAL A 880 44.52 -20.26 25.86
N TYR A 881 44.34 -21.46 25.31
CA TYR A 881 45.21 -22.61 25.58
C TYR A 881 46.66 -22.38 25.15
N LEU A 882 46.88 -21.73 24.01
CA LEU A 882 48.22 -21.36 23.54
C LEU A 882 48.90 -20.41 24.53
N SER A 883 48.15 -19.44 25.06
CA SER A 883 48.64 -18.48 26.07
C SER A 883 48.95 -19.14 27.42
N MET A 884 48.33 -20.28 27.72
CA MET A 884 48.64 -21.14 28.86
C MET A 884 49.75 -22.17 28.59
N ALA A 885 50.31 -22.19 27.38
CA ALA A 885 51.25 -23.21 26.89
C ALA A 885 50.69 -24.65 26.89
N ASP A 886 49.36 -24.81 26.89
CA ASP A 886 48.71 -26.10 26.66
C ASP A 886 48.58 -26.33 25.15
N TYR A 887 49.70 -26.71 24.55
CA TYR A 887 49.82 -26.95 23.11
C TYR A 887 48.88 -28.05 22.60
N GLY A 888 48.58 -29.06 23.43
CA GLY A 888 47.70 -30.16 23.05
C GLY A 888 46.24 -29.74 22.90
N GLN A 889 45.70 -29.05 23.91
CA GLN A 889 44.32 -28.54 23.86
C GLN A 889 44.17 -27.40 22.85
N SER A 890 45.19 -26.56 22.70
CA SER A 890 45.21 -25.49 21.70
C SER A 890 45.06 -26.03 20.27
N PHE A 891 45.82 -27.09 19.93
CA PHE A 891 45.73 -27.75 18.64
C PHE A 891 44.33 -28.31 18.36
N GLN A 892 43.75 -29.03 19.33
CA GLN A 892 42.40 -29.60 19.20
C GLN A 892 41.32 -28.52 19.03
N ALA A 893 41.45 -27.40 19.75
CA ALA A 893 40.52 -26.29 19.64
C ALA A 893 40.58 -25.62 18.26
N TYR A 894 41.77 -25.36 17.73
CA TYR A 894 41.91 -24.82 16.36
C TYR A 894 41.41 -25.78 15.29
N GLN A 895 41.62 -27.09 15.45
CA GLN A 895 41.09 -28.07 14.52
C GLN A 895 39.56 -28.02 14.46
N ARG A 896 38.87 -27.98 15.61
CA ARG A 896 37.40 -27.84 15.68
C ARG A 896 36.92 -26.52 15.08
N ALA A 897 37.70 -25.45 15.18
CA ALA A 897 37.36 -24.16 14.57
C ALA A 897 37.34 -24.25 13.03
N ILE A 898 38.35 -24.88 12.44
CA ILE A 898 38.50 -25.04 10.99
C ILE A 898 37.45 -26.01 10.40
N GLU A 899 37.08 -27.05 11.16
CA GLU A 899 35.98 -27.96 10.79
C GLU A 899 34.63 -27.23 10.70
N GLY A 900 34.43 -26.19 11.52
CA GLY A 900 33.22 -25.37 11.55
C GLY A 900 33.18 -24.23 10.51
N ASP A 901 34.32 -23.59 10.25
CA ASP A 901 34.45 -22.55 9.21
C ASP A 901 35.84 -22.59 8.56
N LYS A 902 35.87 -22.80 7.25
CA LYS A 902 37.11 -22.94 6.48
C LYS A 902 37.81 -21.60 6.21
N ASN A 903 37.22 -20.46 6.56
CA ASN A 903 37.80 -19.15 6.34
C ASN A 903 38.93 -18.78 7.33
N PHE A 904 39.21 -19.62 8.32
CA PHE A 904 40.25 -19.39 9.33
C PHE A 904 41.65 -19.81 8.88
N ALA A 905 42.11 -19.29 7.73
CA ALA A 905 43.42 -19.63 7.16
C ALA A 905 44.58 -19.46 8.15
N HIS A 906 44.56 -18.40 8.96
CA HIS A 906 45.59 -18.11 9.96
C HIS A 906 45.72 -19.17 11.07
N LEU A 907 44.70 -20.01 11.30
CA LEU A 907 44.77 -21.08 12.29
C LEU A 907 45.69 -22.23 11.84
N TYR A 908 45.82 -22.48 10.54
CA TYR A 908 46.80 -23.44 10.02
C TYR A 908 48.23 -23.05 10.40
N LEU A 909 48.56 -21.76 10.36
CA LEU A 909 49.85 -21.25 10.81
C LEU A 909 50.06 -21.49 12.32
N LYS A 910 49.03 -21.23 13.14
CA LYS A 910 49.09 -21.47 14.59
C LYS A 910 49.26 -22.96 14.91
N MET A 911 48.53 -23.84 14.23
CA MET A 911 48.64 -25.29 14.36
C MET A 911 50.02 -25.80 13.93
N ALA A 912 50.60 -25.29 12.84
CA ALA A 912 51.94 -25.66 12.40
C ALA A 912 53.02 -25.32 13.45
N ASN A 913 52.95 -24.12 14.02
CA ASN A 913 53.84 -23.70 15.10
C ASN A 913 53.68 -24.61 16.34
N ILE A 914 52.45 -24.96 16.70
CA ILE A 914 52.16 -25.89 17.80
C ILE A 914 52.75 -27.27 17.53
N CYS A 915 52.61 -27.81 16.32
CA CYS A 915 53.19 -29.11 15.95
C CYS A 915 54.72 -29.13 16.08
N ILE A 916 55.41 -28.02 15.77
CA ILE A 916 56.86 -27.90 16.04
C ILE A 916 57.14 -28.04 17.54
N HIS A 917 56.38 -27.33 18.39
CA HIS A 917 56.55 -27.41 19.86
C HIS A 917 56.27 -28.81 20.42
N LEU A 918 55.36 -29.56 19.77
CA LEU A 918 55.04 -30.94 20.13
C LEU A 918 56.00 -31.97 19.49
N GLY A 919 56.98 -31.55 18.69
CA GLY A 919 57.91 -32.44 17.99
C GLY A 919 57.32 -33.19 16.79
N LYS A 920 56.09 -32.85 16.37
CA LYS A 920 55.35 -33.44 15.25
C LYS A 920 55.69 -32.73 13.94
N ILE A 921 56.93 -32.88 13.49
CA ILE A 921 57.47 -32.07 12.39
C ILE A 921 56.77 -32.35 11.04
N GLU A 922 56.40 -33.60 10.76
CA GLU A 922 55.68 -33.96 9.53
C GLU A 922 54.29 -33.30 9.47
N GLU A 923 53.53 -33.30 10.57
CA GLU A 923 52.23 -32.62 10.65
C GLU A 923 52.38 -31.10 10.51
N ALA A 924 53.48 -30.52 11.04
CA ALA A 924 53.76 -29.10 10.90
C ALA A 924 53.95 -28.69 9.43
N ILE A 925 54.62 -29.52 8.63
CA ILE A 925 54.81 -29.30 7.19
C ILE A 925 53.47 -29.21 6.47
N THR A 926 52.56 -30.17 6.69
CA THR A 926 51.24 -30.19 6.06
C THR A 926 50.42 -28.92 6.37
N HIS A 927 50.48 -28.45 7.62
CA HIS A 927 49.79 -27.23 8.02
C HIS A 927 50.42 -25.95 7.47
N TYR A 928 51.75 -25.85 7.40
CA TYR A 928 52.41 -24.75 6.72
C TYR A 928 52.10 -24.72 5.23
N GLU A 929 52.09 -25.87 4.55
CA GLU A 929 51.71 -25.96 3.13
C GLU A 929 50.25 -25.54 2.91
N SER A 930 49.34 -25.97 3.78
CA SER A 930 47.93 -25.56 3.75
C SER A 930 47.78 -24.03 3.93
N TYR A 931 48.54 -23.43 4.86
CA TYR A 931 48.54 -21.98 5.07
C TYR A 931 49.16 -21.21 3.89
N LEU A 932 50.28 -21.70 3.35
CA LEU A 932 51.02 -21.08 2.25
C LEU A 932 50.30 -21.21 0.90
N ASN A 933 49.48 -22.25 0.70
CA ASN A 933 48.57 -22.32 -0.45
C ASN A 933 47.57 -21.17 -0.46
N LEU A 934 47.14 -20.70 0.72
CA LEU A 934 46.25 -19.55 0.87
C LEU A 934 47.01 -18.22 0.95
N ASN A 935 48.26 -18.24 1.43
CA ASN A 935 49.11 -17.06 1.63
C ASN A 935 50.51 -17.27 1.01
N PRO A 936 50.62 -17.34 -0.34
CA PRO A 936 51.87 -17.73 -1.00
C PRO A 936 53.00 -16.71 -0.86
N ALA A 937 52.69 -15.49 -0.43
CA ALA A 937 53.64 -14.40 -0.24
C ALA A 937 54.27 -14.35 1.16
N ASP A 938 53.87 -15.21 2.11
CA ASP A 938 54.41 -15.18 3.47
C ASP A 938 55.79 -15.86 3.57
N TYR A 939 56.83 -15.07 3.32
CA TYR A 939 58.22 -15.51 3.35
C TYR A 939 58.69 -15.95 4.75
N HIS A 940 58.06 -15.50 5.84
CA HIS A 940 58.40 -15.97 7.19
C HIS A 940 57.98 -17.43 7.37
N SER A 941 56.77 -17.76 6.91
CA SER A 941 56.23 -19.12 6.95
C SER A 941 56.98 -20.08 6.01
N LEU A 942 57.48 -19.60 4.86
CA LEU A 942 58.36 -20.39 3.97
C LEU A 942 59.70 -20.75 4.64
N VAL A 943 60.29 -19.84 5.41
CA VAL A 943 61.49 -20.16 6.19
C VAL A 943 61.18 -21.17 7.30
N LYS A 944 60.04 -21.05 7.97
CA LYS A 944 59.63 -22.03 9.00
C LYS A 944 59.35 -23.41 8.42
N LEU A 945 58.75 -23.49 7.23
CA LEU A 945 58.59 -24.73 6.49
C LEU A 945 59.96 -25.34 6.11
N GLY A 946 60.91 -24.52 5.67
CA GLY A 946 62.29 -24.95 5.43
C GLY A 946 62.98 -25.47 6.71
N ASP A 947 62.75 -24.83 7.86
CA ASP A 947 63.25 -25.28 9.16
C ASP A 947 62.69 -26.67 9.51
N CYS A 948 61.40 -26.94 9.24
CA CYS A 948 60.80 -28.27 9.43
C CYS A 948 61.45 -29.32 8.53
N TYR A 949 61.67 -29.03 7.25
CA TYR A 949 62.35 -29.95 6.33
C TYR A 949 63.79 -30.25 6.77
N LEU A 950 64.48 -29.26 7.32
CA LEU A 950 65.82 -29.45 7.87
C LEU A 950 65.82 -30.36 9.11
N LEU A 951 64.83 -30.21 10.00
CA LEU A 951 64.66 -31.07 11.17
C LEU A 951 64.39 -32.54 10.80
N LEU A 952 63.77 -32.81 9.64
CA LEU A 952 63.60 -34.16 9.09
C LEU A 952 64.81 -34.68 8.28
N GLY A 953 65.90 -33.91 8.20
CA GLY A 953 67.10 -34.26 7.45
C GLY A 953 66.99 -34.03 5.93
N ALA A 954 65.87 -33.48 5.44
CA ALA A 954 65.65 -33.17 4.02
C ALA A 954 66.32 -31.84 3.63
N ARG A 955 67.65 -31.82 3.61
CA ARG A 955 68.47 -30.62 3.36
C ARG A 955 68.15 -29.91 2.04
N GLU A 956 67.94 -30.65 0.96
CA GLU A 956 67.61 -30.05 -0.35
C GLU A 956 66.24 -29.38 -0.35
N ALA A 957 65.23 -30.00 0.27
CA ALA A 957 63.89 -29.41 0.42
C ALA A 957 63.93 -28.14 1.29
N ALA A 958 64.70 -28.16 2.39
CA ALA A 958 64.91 -26.98 3.23
C ALA A 958 65.54 -25.81 2.45
N LYS A 959 66.57 -26.09 1.64
CA LYS A 959 67.23 -25.09 0.79
C LYS A 959 66.27 -24.48 -0.23
N ILE A 960 65.42 -25.29 -0.86
CA ILE A 960 64.37 -24.81 -1.79
C ILE A 960 63.41 -23.85 -1.07
N GLY A 961 62.96 -24.20 0.15
CA GLY A 961 62.08 -23.35 0.96
C GLY A 961 62.72 -21.98 1.30
N TYR A 962 63.99 -21.97 1.70
CA TYR A 962 64.72 -20.72 1.98
C TYR A 962 64.94 -19.88 0.72
N GLN A 963 65.24 -20.50 -0.41
CA GLN A 963 65.36 -19.80 -1.69
C GLN A 963 64.03 -19.22 -2.15
N ALA A 964 62.92 -19.93 -1.95
CA ALA A 964 61.58 -19.41 -2.22
C ALA A 964 61.28 -18.17 -1.36
N ALA A 965 61.63 -18.19 -0.06
CA ALA A 965 61.52 -17.02 0.80
C ALA A 965 62.37 -15.83 0.32
N LEU A 966 63.59 -16.06 -0.16
CA LEU A 966 64.46 -15.01 -0.72
C LEU A 966 64.02 -14.48 -2.09
N ARG A 967 63.30 -15.28 -2.89
CA ARG A 967 62.66 -14.76 -4.12
C ARG A 967 61.60 -13.72 -3.81
N ILE A 968 60.91 -13.86 -2.68
CA ILE A 968 59.89 -12.92 -2.22
C ILE A 968 60.54 -11.74 -1.48
N GLN A 969 61.47 -12.02 -0.55
CA GLN A 969 62.20 -11.02 0.22
C GLN A 969 63.73 -11.24 0.10
N PRO A 970 64.40 -10.63 -0.90
CA PRO A 970 65.81 -10.89 -1.25
C PRO A 970 66.84 -10.68 -0.13
N ASN A 971 66.50 -9.87 0.87
CA ASN A 971 67.41 -9.51 1.97
C ASN A 971 67.00 -10.07 3.34
N TYR A 972 66.18 -11.13 3.39
CA TYR A 972 65.75 -11.70 4.68
C TYR A 972 66.89 -12.50 5.36
N SER A 973 67.57 -11.85 6.32
CA SER A 973 68.74 -12.40 7.02
C SER A 973 68.54 -13.83 7.55
N PRO A 974 67.39 -14.18 8.20
CA PRO A 974 67.14 -15.52 8.69
C PRO A 974 67.20 -16.62 7.61
N ALA A 975 66.77 -16.34 6.37
CA ALA A 975 66.85 -17.30 5.27
C ALA A 975 68.29 -17.45 4.74
N MET A 976 69.02 -16.35 4.58
CA MET A 976 70.42 -16.37 4.13
C MET A 976 71.33 -17.13 5.12
N GLU A 977 71.17 -16.87 6.42
CA GLU A 977 71.92 -17.58 7.46
C GLU A 977 71.69 -19.10 7.40
N ARG A 978 70.44 -19.52 7.20
CA ARG A 978 70.10 -20.96 7.10
C ARG A 978 70.68 -21.60 5.84
N ILE A 979 70.67 -20.93 4.69
CA ILE A 979 71.32 -21.43 3.46
C ILE A 979 72.83 -21.55 3.65
N ASN A 980 73.47 -20.55 4.28
CA ASN A 980 74.91 -20.59 4.54
C ASN A 980 75.29 -21.74 5.48
N ARG A 981 74.49 -21.99 6.52
CA ARG A 981 74.66 -23.14 7.43
C ARG A 981 74.43 -24.49 6.76
N LEU A 982 73.63 -24.57 5.70
CA LEU A 982 73.46 -25.79 4.90
C LEU A 982 74.60 -26.04 3.92
N SER A 983 75.41 -25.02 3.64
CA SER A 983 76.52 -25.05 2.67
C SER A 983 77.88 -25.31 3.34
N LEU A 984 77.91 -25.37 4.67
CA LEU A 984 79.01 -25.82 5.53
C LEU A 984 78.74 -27.26 5.98
#